data_AF-A0A651GK13-F1
#
_entry.id   AF-A0A651GK13-F1
#
_cell.length_a   1.000
_cell.length_b   1.000
_cell.length_c   1.000
_cell.angle_alpha   90.00
_cell.angle_beta   90.00
_cell.angle_gamma   90.00
#
_symmetry.space_group_name_H-M   'P 1'
#
loop_
_entity.id
_entity.type
_entity.pdbx_description
1 polymer ?
#
loop_
_entity_poly.entity_id
_entity_poly.type
_entity_poly.pdbx_seq_one_letter_code
_entity_poly.pdbx_strand_id
1 'polypeptide(L)'
;MAILLILLLLCLTLGGLPSASAQEPWSADLGDATPVETEVDLQRTQWLVVTPPETAGLRAGTTATRRVETATGGRQVDRLPDGSIVVELDHTLTLEEMAGVADGLVEAGLAVAAEPDPVTTIARVPNDPLWQFQWGQIETAMPSAWDVTTGAGRAPVVGVLDTGVTATSEIAGRVLPGFNAQTGGADTADGNGHGTLSATLIAARGDNGAGFSGQCWDCRILPVKVLSDTGTGTMSQLASGLRWAVDNGAELVNISAGGADGSTVLRDAVLYARANGVTVVAAAGNDGDTTVLYPAAYPDVLSVAAAASGGVRYSWSTFGPQVDVAAPGCNVAQDNTEEFRLYYCGTSSATPFVSGLLALAYDDDPSLTPEQLRARAMDTAEPLSWVASGLVSAPGIVPGGAEFNPDGPGSGGGEPDPLPGVEPDELTAVTLTGTAGDLSTSLTWSATSGGSGSGYRYTLHRSTGADCDDTSPPIPDAATTFTDRSFTDAGLTHGRTYRYCVYASDDAGTTSERSNVVTVPAQDTSPPPPPPLRSAAAGDRSVDLQWSAVADPTGPITYRLHRTTASTCSASSPVVWTGTRTSTNDEGLTNGTRYRYCVTATDGAGNRSPASNARTAEPSRNLGTCAPLTGDWHASGRDGIGWWCDGQVRLRTADGEVIRYVYGRRGDVPIVADWNGDGFDTVSVIRDGTWFLNDRLAGGAASRSFIYGRVTLGDVPIAGAWTGGSRDLPGIVRDREWHLRFQQSGGNADRLFVYGRLTRGDLPLWGDWDASGRDTVGVVRDGRWLLRNELAGGPADLSYVYGRVLAGDAPVTGDWNGDARATPAIVRDGRWMLRYEHAGGNADETIVFRQP
;
A
#
# COMPACT_ATOMS: atom_id res chain seq x y z
N MET A 1 4.56 -20.70 65.48
CA MET A 1 3.37 -21.06 66.28
C MET A 1 2.15 -20.89 65.39
N ALA A 2 1.18 -21.81 65.31
CA ALA A 2 1.12 -23.17 65.85
C ALA A 2 -0.01 -23.98 65.15
N ILE A 3 0.04 -25.32 65.22
CA ILE A 3 -1.07 -26.29 64.93
C ILE A 3 -1.48 -26.36 63.44
N LEU A 4 -1.38 -27.45 62.66
CA LEU A 4 -1.12 -28.91 62.83
C LEU A 4 -2.34 -29.85 63.02
N LEU A 5 -2.56 -30.69 61.98
CA LEU A 5 -3.16 -32.05 61.93
C LEU A 5 -4.66 -32.33 62.22
N ILE A 6 -5.24 -33.12 61.29
CA ILE A 6 -6.35 -34.08 61.40
C ILE A 6 -5.93 -35.23 60.43
N LEU A 7 -5.52 -36.46 60.80
CA LEU A 7 -6.14 -37.61 61.52
C LEU A 7 -7.38 -38.25 60.81
N LEU A 8 -7.59 -39.58 60.71
CA LEU A 8 -6.75 -40.80 60.73
C LEU A 8 -7.65 -42.04 60.35
N LEU A 9 -7.07 -43.24 60.16
CA LEU A 9 -7.69 -44.57 59.83
C LEU A 9 -8.31 -44.75 58.41
N LEU A 10 -8.31 -45.90 57.69
CA LEU A 10 -7.69 -47.25 57.74
C LEU A 10 -8.61 -48.51 57.90
N CYS A 11 -8.68 -49.32 56.82
CA CYS A 11 -8.94 -50.78 56.69
C CYS A 11 -10.35 -51.45 56.75
N LEU A 12 -10.63 -52.26 55.69
CA LEU A 12 -11.24 -53.62 55.64
C LEU A 12 -12.74 -53.78 56.05
N THR A 13 -13.60 -54.63 55.44
CA THR A 13 -13.52 -55.79 54.49
C THR A 13 -14.66 -55.68 53.42
N LEU A 14 -15.15 -56.65 52.59
CA LEU A 14 -14.94 -58.10 52.31
C LEU A 14 -15.61 -58.49 50.95
N GLY A 15 -15.09 -59.49 50.21
CA GLY A 15 -15.93 -60.49 49.50
C GLY A 15 -15.88 -60.59 47.95
N GLY A 16 -15.69 -61.81 47.42
CA GLY A 16 -16.14 -62.21 46.06
C GLY A 16 -15.08 -62.68 45.04
N LEU A 17 -15.15 -63.95 44.66
CA LEU A 17 -14.59 -64.60 43.44
C LEU A 17 -15.76 -65.42 42.80
N PRO A 18 -15.80 -65.80 41.49
CA PRO A 18 -14.66 -66.33 40.69
C PRO A 18 -14.67 -66.09 39.14
N SER A 19 -13.68 -66.69 38.45
CA SER A 19 -13.67 -67.21 37.04
C SER A 19 -14.06 -66.27 35.89
N ALA A 20 -13.14 -65.89 34.98
CA ALA A 20 -12.64 -66.63 33.79
C ALA A 20 -13.16 -65.97 32.48
N SER A 21 -12.51 -66.02 31.31
CA SER A 21 -11.47 -66.95 30.81
C SER A 21 -10.52 -66.35 29.74
N ALA A 22 -9.26 -66.81 29.71
CA ALA A 22 -8.39 -67.03 28.53
C ALA A 22 -7.94 -65.80 27.67
N GLN A 23 -6.76 -65.78 27.01
CA GLN A 23 -5.73 -66.82 26.82
C GLN A 23 -4.33 -66.22 26.56
N GLU A 24 -3.27 -66.86 27.07
CA GLU A 24 -1.84 -66.73 26.66
C GLU A 24 -1.48 -67.83 25.61
N PRO A 25 -0.23 -68.03 25.13
CA PRO A 25 1.04 -67.29 25.28
C PRO A 25 1.62 -66.84 23.90
N TRP A 26 2.89 -66.46 23.70
CA TRP A 26 4.14 -67.26 23.79
C TRP A 26 5.35 -66.37 24.16
N SER A 27 6.24 -66.89 25.00
CA SER A 27 7.64 -66.45 25.05
C SER A 27 8.49 -67.26 24.07
N ALA A 28 9.50 -66.64 23.48
CA ALA A 28 10.54 -67.30 22.69
C ALA A 28 11.92 -66.86 23.17
N ASP A 29 12.81 -67.82 23.35
CA ASP A 29 14.16 -67.66 23.87
C ASP A 29 15.09 -67.14 22.75
N LEU A 30 15.78 -66.03 22.99
CA LEU A 30 16.91 -65.57 22.18
C LEU A 30 18.07 -65.32 23.13
N GLY A 31 19.07 -66.20 23.04
CA GLY A 31 20.11 -66.34 24.05
C GLY A 31 21.25 -65.33 23.93
N ASP A 32 22.17 -65.47 24.87
CA ASP A 32 23.45 -64.75 24.95
C ASP A 32 24.22 -64.81 23.62
N ALA A 33 24.23 -63.68 22.93
CA ALA A 33 24.89 -63.49 21.65
C ALA A 33 25.76 -62.22 21.73
N THR A 34 26.91 -62.32 22.40
CA THR A 34 27.97 -61.31 22.30
C THR A 34 28.36 -61.16 20.83
N PRO A 35 28.20 -59.98 20.20
CA PRO A 35 28.68 -59.76 18.85
C PRO A 35 30.19 -59.99 18.84
N VAL A 36 30.65 -60.95 18.02
CA VAL A 36 32.06 -61.00 17.64
C VAL A 36 32.20 -59.98 16.52
N GLU A 37 32.51 -58.74 16.91
CA GLU A 37 32.85 -57.68 15.96
C GLU A 37 34.15 -58.08 15.24
N THR A 38 34.00 -58.71 14.08
CA THR A 38 35.01 -58.64 13.03
C THR A 38 34.96 -57.23 12.47
N GLU A 39 35.83 -56.38 13.01
CA GLU A 39 36.08 -54.99 12.58
C GLU A 39 36.12 -54.90 11.04
N VAL A 40 35.14 -54.21 10.46
CA VAL A 40 35.01 -54.06 9.00
C VAL A 40 35.83 -52.85 8.58
N ASP A 41 36.87 -53.09 7.79
CA ASP A 41 37.75 -52.04 7.28
C ASP A 41 37.04 -51.23 6.17
N LEU A 42 36.29 -50.20 6.58
CA LEU A 42 35.51 -49.32 5.69
C LEU A 42 36.37 -48.59 4.64
N GLN A 43 37.69 -48.52 4.84
CA GLN A 43 38.65 -47.95 3.88
C GLN A 43 39.06 -48.94 2.78
N ARG A 44 38.46 -50.14 2.75
CA ARG A 44 38.71 -51.18 1.76
C ARG A 44 37.40 -51.72 1.16
N THR A 45 37.47 -52.14 -0.10
CA THR A 45 36.38 -52.84 -0.77
C THR A 45 36.87 -53.87 -1.79
N GLN A 46 36.03 -54.87 -2.07
CA GLN A 46 36.16 -55.80 -3.19
C GLN A 46 35.10 -55.53 -4.28
N TRP A 47 34.28 -54.51 -4.11
CA TRP A 47 33.13 -54.20 -4.96
C TRP A 47 33.39 -52.95 -5.81
N LEU A 48 32.78 -52.90 -6.99
CA LEU A 48 32.97 -51.85 -7.98
C LEU A 48 31.67 -51.63 -8.77
N VAL A 49 31.15 -50.39 -8.79
CA VAL A 49 30.05 -50.00 -9.67
C VAL A 49 30.60 -49.58 -11.02
N VAL A 50 29.99 -50.08 -12.10
CA VAL A 50 30.41 -49.79 -13.48
C VAL A 50 29.20 -49.52 -14.37
N THR A 51 29.15 -48.34 -14.98
CA THR A 51 28.15 -47.97 -16.01
C THR A 51 28.67 -48.35 -17.40
N PRO A 52 28.15 -49.41 -18.04
CA PRO A 52 28.64 -49.84 -19.35
C PRO A 52 28.14 -48.91 -20.48
N PRO A 53 28.92 -48.68 -21.55
CA PRO A 53 28.49 -47.85 -22.68
C PRO A 53 27.21 -48.37 -23.36
N GLU A 54 26.23 -47.48 -23.55
CA GLU A 54 25.00 -47.79 -24.29
C GLU A 54 25.34 -48.33 -25.68
N THR A 55 24.73 -49.48 -26.02
CA THR A 55 24.87 -50.10 -27.33
C THR A 55 23.49 -50.41 -27.89
N ALA A 56 23.11 -49.70 -28.96
CA ALA A 56 21.79 -49.80 -29.59
C ALA A 56 21.54 -51.19 -30.20
N GLY A 57 21.01 -52.11 -29.39
CA GLY A 57 20.59 -53.43 -29.82
C GLY A 57 20.63 -54.48 -28.69
N LEU A 58 19.48 -55.14 -28.44
CA LEU A 58 19.23 -56.13 -27.38
C LEU A 58 20.00 -57.48 -27.54
N ARG A 59 21.23 -57.44 -28.03
CA ARG A 59 22.20 -58.55 -28.04
C ARG A 59 23.62 -58.15 -27.61
N ALA A 60 23.86 -56.88 -27.27
CA ALA A 60 25.20 -56.38 -26.93
C ALA A 60 25.52 -56.40 -25.42
N GLY A 61 24.54 -56.26 -24.53
CA GLY A 61 24.78 -56.11 -23.07
C GLY A 61 25.55 -57.24 -22.39
N THR A 62 25.36 -58.49 -22.84
CA THR A 62 26.14 -59.66 -22.38
C THR A 62 27.59 -59.68 -22.88
N THR A 63 27.92 -58.84 -23.86
CA THR A 63 29.30 -58.67 -24.38
C THR A 63 30.03 -57.54 -23.66
N ALA A 64 29.33 -56.48 -23.24
CA ALA A 64 29.91 -55.40 -22.43
C ALA A 64 30.28 -55.92 -21.03
N THR A 65 29.31 -56.48 -20.29
CA THR A 65 29.50 -57.07 -18.96
C THR A 65 30.71 -58.02 -18.91
N ARG A 66 30.77 -58.99 -19.83
CA ARG A 66 31.88 -59.95 -19.89
C ARG A 66 33.26 -59.32 -20.13
N ARG A 67 33.34 -58.15 -20.78
CA ARG A 67 34.61 -57.44 -20.94
C ARG A 67 35.06 -56.80 -19.63
N VAL A 68 34.14 -56.24 -18.85
CA VAL A 68 34.43 -55.71 -17.50
C VAL A 68 34.93 -56.86 -16.61
N GLU A 69 34.19 -57.98 -16.55
CA GLU A 69 34.61 -59.20 -15.83
C GLU A 69 36.01 -59.70 -16.26
N THR A 70 36.30 -59.67 -17.57
CA THR A 70 37.62 -60.09 -18.09
C THR A 70 38.74 -59.08 -17.80
N ALA A 71 38.42 -57.79 -17.63
CA ALA A 71 39.38 -56.72 -17.39
C ALA A 71 39.72 -56.56 -15.91
N THR A 72 38.74 -56.69 -15.01
CA THR A 72 38.95 -56.65 -13.56
C THR A 72 39.34 -58.01 -12.96
N GLY A 73 39.03 -59.11 -13.66
CA GLY A 73 39.08 -60.47 -13.10
C GLY A 73 37.88 -60.82 -12.21
N GLY A 74 37.03 -59.83 -11.91
CA GLY A 74 35.85 -59.98 -11.08
C GLY A 74 34.64 -60.53 -11.82
N ARG A 75 33.53 -60.65 -11.08
CA ARG A 75 32.28 -61.29 -11.50
C ARG A 75 31.12 -60.31 -11.34
N GLN A 76 30.18 -60.25 -12.29
CA GLN A 76 28.95 -59.50 -12.04
C GLN A 76 28.15 -60.14 -10.89
N VAL A 77 27.79 -59.35 -9.89
CA VAL A 77 26.91 -59.77 -8.79
C VAL A 77 25.50 -59.23 -8.91
N ASP A 78 25.34 -57.96 -9.28
CA ASP A 78 24.03 -57.32 -9.41
C ASP A 78 23.97 -56.30 -10.55
N ARG A 79 22.77 -55.82 -10.88
CA ARG A 79 22.49 -54.77 -11.86
C ARG A 79 21.54 -53.73 -11.27
N LEU A 80 22.02 -52.50 -11.17
CA LEU A 80 21.28 -51.37 -10.63
C LEU A 80 20.17 -50.91 -11.62
N PRO A 81 19.12 -50.19 -11.15
CA PRO A 81 17.96 -49.83 -11.97
C PRO A 81 18.25 -48.88 -13.14
N ASP A 82 19.34 -48.12 -13.06
CA ASP A 82 19.86 -47.23 -14.11
C ASP A 82 20.49 -48.02 -15.29
N GLY A 83 20.85 -49.29 -15.06
CA GLY A 83 21.53 -50.17 -16.01
C GLY A 83 23.00 -50.45 -15.67
N SER A 84 23.58 -49.78 -14.66
CA SER A 84 24.93 -50.05 -14.15
C SER A 84 25.05 -51.44 -13.54
N ILE A 85 26.27 -51.96 -13.43
CA ILE A 85 26.56 -53.28 -12.89
C ILE A 85 27.48 -53.21 -11.68
N VAL A 86 27.19 -54.04 -10.68
CA VAL A 86 28.06 -54.25 -9.52
C VAL A 86 28.96 -55.46 -9.80
N VAL A 87 30.26 -55.29 -9.60
CA VAL A 87 31.30 -56.30 -9.89
C VAL A 87 32.08 -56.63 -8.61
N GLU A 88 32.14 -57.91 -8.29
CA GLU A 88 32.87 -58.47 -7.14
C GLU A 88 34.26 -58.96 -7.61
N LEU A 89 35.33 -58.44 -7.00
CA LEU A 89 36.70 -58.97 -7.12
C LEU A 89 36.92 -60.12 -6.13
N ASP A 90 37.95 -60.94 -6.36
CA ASP A 90 38.31 -62.04 -5.46
C ASP A 90 39.21 -61.61 -4.27
N HIS A 91 39.41 -60.30 -4.07
CA HIS A 91 40.23 -59.70 -3.02
C HIS A 91 39.83 -58.24 -2.74
N THR A 92 40.15 -57.73 -1.54
CA THR A 92 39.86 -56.34 -1.13
C THR A 92 41.05 -55.40 -1.37
N LEU A 93 40.78 -54.29 -2.07
CA LEU A 93 41.69 -53.16 -2.32
C LEU A 93 41.35 -52.00 -1.38
N THR A 94 42.24 -51.02 -1.19
CA THR A 94 41.83 -49.71 -0.62
C THR A 94 40.93 -48.96 -1.60
N LEU A 95 40.20 -47.94 -1.12
CA LEU A 95 39.39 -47.08 -2.00
C LEU A 95 40.25 -46.38 -3.08
N GLU A 96 41.48 -45.97 -2.76
CA GLU A 96 42.45 -45.39 -3.72
C GLU A 96 42.91 -46.44 -4.76
N GLU A 97 43.24 -47.66 -4.32
CA GLU A 97 43.63 -48.77 -5.21
C GLU A 97 42.47 -49.16 -6.14
N MET A 98 41.22 -49.18 -5.63
CA MET A 98 40.02 -49.48 -6.41
C MET A 98 39.66 -48.35 -7.39
N ALA A 99 39.88 -47.08 -7.03
CA ALA A 99 39.69 -45.95 -7.94
C ALA A 99 40.62 -46.06 -9.16
N GLY A 100 41.86 -46.50 -8.97
CA GLY A 100 42.78 -46.80 -10.07
C GLY A 100 42.31 -47.95 -10.99
N VAL A 101 41.53 -48.91 -10.48
CA VAL A 101 40.87 -49.94 -11.30
C VAL A 101 39.69 -49.33 -12.07
N ALA A 102 38.92 -48.44 -11.44
CA ALA A 102 37.77 -47.75 -12.03
C ALA A 102 38.20 -46.86 -13.22
N ASP A 103 39.19 -45.98 -13.02
CA ASP A 103 39.77 -45.13 -14.06
C ASP A 103 40.26 -45.97 -15.26
N GLY A 104 40.92 -47.10 -14.99
CA GLY A 104 41.40 -48.01 -16.02
C GLY A 104 40.30 -48.61 -16.90
N LEU A 105 39.06 -48.77 -16.40
CA LEU A 105 37.91 -49.20 -17.20
C LEU A 105 37.35 -48.08 -18.08
N VAL A 106 37.39 -46.83 -17.59
CA VAL A 106 36.95 -45.64 -18.33
C VAL A 106 37.95 -45.30 -19.44
N GLU A 107 39.26 -45.27 -19.14
CA GLU A 107 40.33 -45.08 -20.15
C GLU A 107 40.30 -46.17 -21.24
N ALA A 108 40.02 -47.42 -20.86
CA ALA A 108 39.90 -48.52 -21.81
C ALA A 108 38.60 -48.49 -22.67
N GLY A 109 37.68 -47.54 -22.40
CA GLY A 109 36.37 -47.46 -23.06
C GLY A 109 35.47 -48.67 -22.78
N LEU A 110 35.66 -49.32 -21.63
CA LEU A 110 34.83 -50.43 -21.15
C LEU A 110 33.67 -49.93 -20.27
N ALA A 111 33.82 -48.73 -19.70
CA ALA A 111 32.86 -48.01 -18.89
C ALA A 111 32.63 -46.58 -19.46
N VAL A 112 31.48 -45.97 -19.11
CA VAL A 112 31.24 -44.52 -19.26
C VAL A 112 31.54 -43.81 -17.93
N ALA A 113 31.20 -44.47 -16.82
CA ALA A 113 31.62 -44.15 -15.47
C ALA A 113 31.90 -45.47 -14.74
N ALA A 114 32.82 -45.45 -13.78
CA ALA A 114 33.06 -46.54 -12.84
C ALA A 114 33.59 -45.93 -11.54
N GLU A 115 33.28 -46.54 -10.40
CA GLU A 115 33.70 -46.04 -9.08
C GLU A 115 33.79 -47.18 -8.05
N PRO A 116 34.64 -47.05 -7.01
CA PRO A 116 34.65 -47.97 -5.87
C PRO A 116 33.28 -48.04 -5.19
N ASP A 117 32.86 -49.24 -4.83
CA ASP A 117 31.60 -49.49 -4.12
C ASP A 117 31.95 -49.83 -2.65
N PRO A 118 31.94 -48.84 -1.73
CA PRO A 118 32.50 -49.01 -0.38
C PRO A 118 31.69 -49.98 0.48
N VAL A 119 32.35 -50.72 1.37
CA VAL A 119 31.66 -51.58 2.33
C VAL A 119 31.11 -50.73 3.47
N THR A 120 29.85 -50.95 3.83
CA THR A 120 29.11 -50.17 4.84
C THR A 120 28.70 -50.98 6.07
N THR A 121 28.40 -50.28 7.16
CA THR A 121 27.83 -50.78 8.43
C THR A 121 26.67 -49.88 8.88
N ILE A 122 26.06 -50.12 10.04
CA ILE A 122 24.98 -49.25 10.56
C ILE A 122 25.59 -48.08 11.32
N ALA A 123 25.34 -46.85 10.87
CA ALA A 123 25.86 -45.61 11.46
C ALA A 123 25.32 -45.30 12.88
N ARG A 124 26.10 -44.57 13.67
CA ARG A 124 25.85 -44.25 15.08
C ARG A 124 24.66 -43.32 15.30
N VAL A 125 23.52 -43.90 15.65
CA VAL A 125 22.33 -43.19 16.13
C VAL A 125 22.52 -42.74 17.59
N PRO A 126 22.31 -41.45 17.94
CA PRO A 126 22.40 -40.96 19.31
C PRO A 126 21.20 -41.41 20.17
N ASN A 127 21.40 -41.54 21.49
CA ASN A 127 20.40 -42.06 22.43
C ASN A 127 19.42 -40.99 23.00
N ASP A 128 19.51 -39.76 22.49
CA ASP A 128 18.83 -38.57 22.99
C ASP A 128 17.29 -38.64 22.83
N PRO A 129 16.48 -38.34 23.87
CA PRO A 129 15.02 -38.46 23.81
C PRO A 129 14.31 -37.62 22.74
N LEU A 130 14.93 -36.52 22.27
CA LEU A 130 14.40 -35.69 21.19
C LEU A 130 14.94 -36.04 19.80
N TRP A 131 15.78 -37.07 19.65
CA TRP A 131 16.35 -37.50 18.35
C TRP A 131 15.28 -37.69 17.27
N GLN A 132 14.12 -38.26 17.63
CA GLN A 132 12.96 -38.45 16.75
C GLN A 132 12.39 -37.16 16.11
N PHE A 133 12.79 -35.97 16.59
CA PHE A 133 12.40 -34.67 16.03
C PHE A 133 13.53 -34.00 15.23
N GLN A 134 14.71 -34.63 15.16
CA GLN A 134 15.93 -34.11 14.52
C GLN A 134 15.98 -34.47 13.03
N TRP A 135 14.89 -34.20 12.30
CA TRP A 135 14.73 -34.55 10.88
C TRP A 135 15.90 -34.06 10.01
N GLY A 136 16.45 -32.88 10.29
CA GLY A 136 17.56 -32.32 9.52
C GLY A 136 18.85 -33.12 9.68
N GLN A 137 19.14 -33.59 10.89
CA GLN A 137 20.26 -34.48 11.18
C GLN A 137 20.07 -35.88 10.56
N ILE A 138 18.82 -36.36 10.48
CA ILE A 138 18.45 -37.62 9.81
C ILE A 138 18.62 -37.50 8.28
N GLU A 139 18.03 -36.47 7.66
CA GLU A 139 18.01 -36.26 6.20
C GLU A 139 19.41 -35.98 5.63
N THR A 140 20.23 -35.18 6.33
CA THR A 140 21.62 -34.91 5.91
C THR A 140 22.60 -36.02 6.33
N ALA A 141 22.10 -37.13 6.89
CA ALA A 141 22.87 -38.30 7.34
C ALA A 141 23.97 -38.00 8.39
N MET A 142 23.75 -37.05 9.31
CA MET A 142 24.69 -36.73 10.41
C MET A 142 25.23 -37.93 11.21
N PRO A 143 24.49 -39.04 11.43
CA PRO A 143 25.03 -40.25 12.05
C PRO A 143 26.33 -40.77 11.41
N SER A 144 26.50 -40.65 10.09
CA SER A 144 27.75 -41.08 9.43
C SER A 144 28.95 -40.25 9.89
N ALA A 145 28.77 -38.94 10.07
CA ALA A 145 29.83 -38.06 10.56
C ALA A 145 30.19 -38.39 12.02
N TRP A 146 29.23 -38.83 12.83
CA TRP A 146 29.44 -39.24 14.23
C TRP A 146 30.07 -40.62 14.42
N ASP A 147 30.15 -41.44 13.37
CA ASP A 147 31.04 -42.61 13.32
C ASP A 147 32.51 -42.18 13.24
N VAL A 148 32.79 -41.14 12.44
CA VAL A 148 34.15 -40.60 12.21
C VAL A 148 34.61 -39.75 13.40
N THR A 149 33.82 -38.76 13.82
CA THR A 149 34.11 -37.94 14.99
C THR A 149 32.88 -37.22 15.57
N THR A 150 32.86 -37.06 16.89
CA THR A 150 31.92 -36.20 17.63
C THR A 150 32.48 -34.79 17.94
N GLY A 151 33.68 -34.50 17.44
CA GLY A 151 34.53 -33.38 17.85
C GLY A 151 35.48 -33.71 19.00
N ALA A 152 35.54 -34.96 19.45
CA ALA A 152 36.28 -35.36 20.65
C ALA A 152 37.81 -35.33 20.50
N GLY A 153 38.35 -35.29 19.26
CA GLY A 153 39.79 -35.34 19.01
C GLY A 153 40.53 -34.08 19.46
N ARG A 154 39.96 -32.91 19.17
CA ARG A 154 40.53 -31.57 19.46
C ARG A 154 39.57 -30.67 20.25
N ALA A 155 38.28 -31.03 20.33
CA ALA A 155 37.20 -30.18 20.80
C ALA A 155 37.21 -28.80 20.11
N PRO A 156 36.89 -28.70 18.80
CA PRO A 156 37.06 -27.48 18.00
C PRO A 156 36.36 -26.26 18.60
N VAL A 157 36.95 -25.07 18.43
CA VAL A 157 36.42 -23.82 18.95
C VAL A 157 35.58 -23.09 17.91
N VAL A 158 34.27 -23.05 18.11
CA VAL A 158 33.32 -22.34 17.25
C VAL A 158 32.96 -20.99 17.87
N GLY A 159 33.33 -19.90 17.20
CA GLY A 159 32.96 -18.54 17.56
C GLY A 159 31.52 -18.23 17.18
N VAL A 160 30.66 -17.97 18.17
CA VAL A 160 29.24 -17.61 17.94
C VAL A 160 29.09 -16.10 18.09
N LEU A 161 28.94 -15.41 16.95
CA LEU A 161 28.85 -13.95 16.85
C LEU A 161 27.38 -13.51 16.77
N ASP A 162 26.76 -13.36 17.94
CA ASP A 162 25.30 -13.19 18.05
C ASP A 162 24.90 -12.30 19.27
N THR A 163 23.74 -12.54 19.88
CA THR A 163 23.22 -11.85 21.08
C THR A 163 23.94 -12.21 22.39
N GLY A 164 24.99 -13.04 22.32
CA GLY A 164 25.63 -13.67 23.47
C GLY A 164 25.29 -15.15 23.55
N VAL A 165 25.77 -15.84 24.58
CA VAL A 165 25.41 -17.24 24.85
C VAL A 165 25.28 -17.44 26.36
N THR A 166 24.16 -18.02 26.78
CA THR A 166 23.96 -18.52 28.14
C THR A 166 24.34 -20.01 28.19
N ALA A 167 25.07 -20.44 29.22
CA ALA A 167 25.51 -21.83 29.35
C ALA A 167 24.40 -22.72 29.96
N THR A 168 23.54 -23.25 29.09
CA THR A 168 22.42 -24.15 29.41
C THR A 168 22.88 -25.59 29.74
N SER A 169 21.95 -26.49 30.11
CA SER A 169 22.24 -27.91 30.37
C SER A 169 23.10 -28.57 29.29
N GLU A 170 22.75 -28.38 28.02
CA GLU A 170 23.40 -29.09 26.91
C GLU A 170 24.83 -28.62 26.62
N ILE A 171 25.15 -27.34 26.86
CA ILE A 171 26.47 -26.75 26.58
C ILE A 171 27.26 -26.33 27.85
N ALA A 172 26.72 -26.60 29.05
CA ALA A 172 27.36 -26.31 30.33
C ALA A 172 28.80 -26.83 30.40
N GLY A 173 29.76 -25.93 30.68
CA GLY A 173 31.19 -26.26 30.77
C GLY A 173 31.94 -26.32 29.44
N ARG A 174 31.27 -26.17 28.28
CA ARG A 174 31.91 -26.02 26.95
C ARG A 174 31.77 -24.61 26.35
N VAL A 175 31.05 -23.71 27.02
CA VAL A 175 31.08 -22.26 26.74
C VAL A 175 32.35 -21.64 27.37
N LEU A 176 33.16 -20.98 26.55
CA LEU A 176 34.42 -20.34 26.93
C LEU A 176 34.22 -18.88 27.41
N PRO A 177 35.21 -18.27 28.09
CA PRO A 177 35.20 -16.84 28.36
C PRO A 177 35.18 -16.03 27.06
N GLY A 178 34.15 -15.20 26.89
CA GLY A 178 33.90 -14.48 25.64
C GLY A 178 34.21 -12.99 25.65
N PHE A 179 33.73 -12.31 24.60
CA PHE A 179 33.83 -10.86 24.44
C PHE A 179 32.50 -10.22 24.05
N ASN A 180 32.25 -9.03 24.58
CA ASN A 180 31.05 -8.25 24.33
C ASN A 180 31.42 -6.96 23.59
N ALA A 181 31.17 -6.93 22.28
CA ALA A 181 31.44 -5.78 21.43
C ALA A 181 30.46 -4.61 21.66
N GLN A 182 29.38 -4.80 22.41
CA GLN A 182 28.48 -3.73 22.86
C GLN A 182 29.08 -2.93 24.04
N THR A 183 29.88 -3.56 24.90
CA THR A 183 30.43 -2.94 26.12
C THR A 183 31.96 -2.84 26.17
N GLY A 184 32.67 -3.60 25.33
CA GLY A 184 34.13 -3.80 25.44
C GLY A 184 34.54 -4.73 26.58
N GLY A 185 33.58 -5.40 27.25
CA GLY A 185 33.82 -6.29 28.38
C GLY A 185 33.79 -7.78 28.03
N ALA A 186 33.82 -8.63 29.06
CA ALA A 186 33.74 -10.10 28.96
C ALA A 186 32.36 -10.67 29.34
N ASP A 187 31.35 -9.81 29.58
CA ASP A 187 29.99 -10.24 29.91
C ASP A 187 29.21 -10.58 28.63
N THR A 188 29.14 -11.86 28.30
CA THR A 188 28.48 -12.38 27.09
C THR A 188 27.15 -13.08 27.36
N ALA A 189 26.52 -12.83 28.52
CA ALA A 189 25.21 -13.40 28.84
C ALA A 189 24.17 -13.04 27.75
N ASP A 190 23.34 -14.01 27.37
CA ASP A 190 22.33 -13.83 26.33
C ASP A 190 21.01 -13.36 26.93
N GLY A 191 20.66 -12.09 26.73
CA GLY A 191 19.36 -11.53 27.13
C GLY A 191 18.26 -11.67 26.06
N ASN A 192 18.56 -12.31 24.92
CA ASN A 192 17.63 -12.48 23.80
C ASN A 192 17.21 -13.95 23.57
N GLY A 193 18.18 -14.87 23.61
CA GLY A 193 18.02 -16.31 23.39
C GLY A 193 18.51 -16.81 22.03
N HIS A 194 18.65 -15.92 21.03
CA HIS A 194 19.00 -16.28 19.66
C HIS A 194 20.41 -16.89 19.54
N GLY A 195 21.42 -16.25 20.14
CA GLY A 195 22.79 -16.77 20.16
C GLY A 195 22.92 -18.07 20.96
N THR A 196 22.12 -18.24 22.02
CA THR A 196 22.05 -19.50 22.77
C THR A 196 21.44 -20.64 21.94
N LEU A 197 20.37 -20.38 21.18
CA LEU A 197 19.78 -21.35 20.25
C LEU A 197 20.78 -21.77 19.15
N SER A 198 21.52 -20.83 18.58
CA SER A 198 22.60 -21.14 17.63
C SER A 198 23.73 -21.97 18.28
N ALA A 199 24.15 -21.61 19.49
CA ALA A 199 25.22 -22.30 20.21
C ALA A 199 24.85 -23.74 20.65
N THR A 200 23.60 -23.95 21.09
CA THR A 200 23.12 -25.29 21.47
C THR A 200 22.90 -26.18 20.25
N LEU A 201 22.44 -25.64 19.11
CA LEU A 201 22.37 -26.42 17.87
C LEU A 201 23.75 -26.91 17.42
N ILE A 202 24.75 -26.01 17.33
CA ILE A 202 26.14 -26.38 16.99
C ILE A 202 26.66 -27.50 17.90
N ALA A 203 26.39 -27.42 19.21
CA ALA A 203 27.22 -28.09 20.21
C ALA A 203 26.48 -28.80 21.36
N ALA A 204 25.18 -29.08 21.31
CA ALA A 204 24.52 -29.90 22.34
C ALA A 204 25.13 -31.32 22.42
N ARG A 205 25.16 -31.91 23.61
CA ARG A 205 25.79 -33.22 23.86
C ARG A 205 24.89 -34.36 23.33
N GLY A 206 25.25 -34.99 22.21
CA GLY A 206 24.65 -36.27 21.87
C GLY A 206 25.07 -37.42 22.81
N ASP A 207 24.33 -38.53 22.74
CA ASP A 207 24.58 -39.81 23.39
C ASP A 207 24.54 -39.75 24.94
N ASN A 208 23.85 -38.74 25.49
CA ASN A 208 23.88 -38.40 26.92
C ASN A 208 22.65 -38.87 27.76
N GLY A 209 21.58 -39.36 27.10
CA GLY A 209 20.33 -39.80 27.70
C GLY A 209 19.29 -38.71 27.99
N ALA A 210 19.50 -37.48 27.50
CA ALA A 210 18.71 -36.29 27.73
C ALA A 210 18.71 -35.39 26.48
N GLY A 211 17.90 -34.33 26.48
CA GLY A 211 17.93 -33.27 25.45
C GLY A 211 17.86 -33.77 24.00
N PHE A 212 18.75 -33.23 23.18
CA PHE A 212 18.88 -33.44 21.74
C PHE A 212 20.36 -33.32 21.35
N SER A 213 20.75 -33.95 20.23
CA SER A 213 22.13 -33.98 19.77
C SER A 213 22.48 -32.74 18.94
N GLY A 214 23.55 -32.02 19.31
CA GLY A 214 24.11 -30.97 18.45
C GLY A 214 24.88 -31.57 17.27
N GLN A 215 25.30 -30.77 16.28
CA GLN A 215 26.14 -31.31 15.21
C GLN A 215 27.52 -31.77 15.71
N CYS A 216 28.14 -31.06 16.67
CA CYS A 216 29.45 -31.38 17.23
C CYS A 216 29.41 -31.46 18.76
N TRP A 217 29.21 -32.67 19.29
CA TRP A 217 28.89 -32.93 20.70
C TRP A 217 29.98 -32.46 21.68
N ASP A 218 31.24 -32.47 21.25
CA ASP A 218 32.41 -32.10 22.05
C ASP A 218 32.98 -30.70 21.73
N CYS A 219 32.46 -30.00 20.71
CA CYS A 219 32.90 -28.65 20.35
C CYS A 219 32.79 -27.66 21.52
N ARG A 220 33.65 -26.65 21.51
CA ARG A 220 33.67 -25.55 22.48
C ARG A 220 33.12 -24.29 21.84
N ILE A 221 32.22 -23.61 22.52
CA ILE A 221 31.61 -22.36 22.05
C ILE A 221 32.43 -21.19 22.59
N LEU A 222 32.93 -20.33 21.70
CA LEU A 222 33.49 -19.02 22.06
C LEU A 222 32.42 -17.95 21.83
N PRO A 223 31.74 -17.44 22.88
CA PRO A 223 30.65 -16.51 22.71
C PRO A 223 31.18 -15.10 22.43
N VAL A 224 30.64 -14.45 21.40
CA VAL A 224 30.99 -13.07 21.04
C VAL A 224 29.72 -12.26 20.85
N LYS A 225 29.37 -11.48 21.87
CA LYS A 225 28.15 -10.67 21.90
C LYS A 225 28.34 -9.43 21.02
N VAL A 226 27.93 -9.54 19.76
CA VAL A 226 27.94 -8.47 18.75
C VAL A 226 26.57 -7.83 18.57
N LEU A 227 25.49 -8.53 18.95
CA LEU A 227 24.12 -8.02 19.01
C LEU A 227 23.72 -7.69 20.45
N SER A 228 22.76 -6.78 20.59
CA SER A 228 22.12 -6.42 21.86
C SER A 228 21.09 -7.45 22.30
N ASP A 229 20.53 -7.30 23.50
CA ASP A 229 19.41 -8.12 24.00
C ASP A 229 18.12 -7.96 23.16
N THR A 230 18.06 -6.95 22.28
CA THR A 230 16.99 -6.75 21.30
C THR A 230 17.40 -7.22 19.88
N GLY A 231 18.45 -8.01 19.73
CA GLY A 231 18.89 -8.56 18.44
C GLY A 231 19.60 -7.57 17.51
N THR A 232 19.98 -6.37 18.00
CA THR A 232 20.53 -5.29 17.14
C THR A 232 22.01 -5.03 17.38
N GLY A 233 22.79 -4.89 16.30
CA GLY A 233 24.21 -4.57 16.36
C GLY A 233 24.68 -3.77 15.14
N THR A 234 25.93 -3.31 15.16
CA THR A 234 26.51 -2.53 14.06
C THR A 234 27.62 -3.31 13.33
N MET A 235 27.82 -3.01 12.05
CA MET A 235 28.86 -3.67 11.23
C MET A 235 30.27 -3.50 11.80
N SER A 236 30.55 -2.42 12.53
CA SER A 236 31.82 -2.21 13.24
C SER A 236 31.96 -3.08 14.50
N GLN A 237 30.86 -3.38 15.20
CA GLN A 237 30.86 -4.32 16.34
C GLN A 237 30.99 -5.77 15.85
N LEU A 238 30.31 -6.12 14.75
CA LEU A 238 30.47 -7.43 14.11
C LEU A 238 31.92 -7.62 13.62
N ALA A 239 32.51 -6.61 12.99
CA ALA A 239 33.89 -6.63 12.54
C ALA A 239 34.92 -6.70 13.69
N SER A 240 34.68 -6.03 14.82
CA SER A 240 35.56 -6.11 15.99
C SER A 240 35.41 -7.44 16.72
N GLY A 241 34.19 -7.99 16.81
CA GLY A 241 33.91 -9.32 17.33
C GLY A 241 34.58 -10.42 16.51
N LEU A 242 34.52 -10.34 15.18
CA LEU A 242 35.18 -11.29 14.28
C LEU A 242 36.70 -11.28 14.42
N ARG A 243 37.32 -10.10 14.47
CA ARG A 243 38.77 -9.99 14.75
C ARG A 243 39.12 -10.56 16.12
N TRP A 244 38.35 -10.22 17.16
CA TRP A 244 38.58 -10.74 18.51
C TRP A 244 38.43 -12.27 18.58
N ALA A 245 37.44 -12.86 17.90
CA ALA A 245 37.23 -14.30 17.86
C ALA A 245 38.46 -15.03 17.28
N VAL A 246 38.98 -14.53 16.16
CA VAL A 246 40.21 -15.02 15.51
C VAL A 246 41.41 -14.88 16.47
N ASP A 247 41.60 -13.69 17.05
CA ASP A 247 42.71 -13.40 17.98
C ASP A 247 42.66 -14.24 19.28
N ASN A 248 41.50 -14.80 19.62
CA ASN A 248 41.27 -15.62 20.83
C ASN A 248 40.97 -17.10 20.51
N GLY A 249 41.29 -17.54 19.28
CA GLY A 249 41.38 -18.95 18.93
C GLY A 249 40.08 -19.63 18.51
N ALA A 250 39.13 -18.89 17.91
CA ALA A 250 38.08 -19.51 17.11
C ALA A 250 38.69 -20.14 15.84
N GLU A 251 38.36 -21.40 15.57
CA GLU A 251 38.79 -22.16 14.39
C GLU A 251 37.73 -22.06 13.27
N LEU A 252 36.45 -21.94 13.65
CA LEU A 252 35.33 -21.62 12.78
C LEU A 252 34.46 -20.53 13.44
N VAL A 253 33.80 -19.69 12.64
CA VAL A 253 32.90 -18.63 13.10
C VAL A 253 31.52 -18.74 12.46
N ASN A 254 30.50 -18.86 13.31
CA ASN A 254 29.08 -18.81 12.98
C ASN A 254 28.54 -17.38 13.14
N ILE A 255 27.91 -16.85 12.09
CA ILE A 255 27.23 -15.55 12.11
C ILE A 255 25.77 -15.73 11.64
N SER A 256 24.89 -16.07 12.58
CA SER A 256 23.45 -16.26 12.34
C SER A 256 22.67 -14.95 12.07
N ALA A 257 23.35 -13.89 11.60
CA ALA A 257 22.83 -12.54 11.45
C ALA A 257 23.53 -11.77 10.32
N GLY A 258 22.90 -10.71 9.82
CA GLY A 258 23.47 -9.84 8.80
C GLY A 258 22.70 -8.53 8.59
N GLY A 259 23.04 -7.80 7.54
CA GLY A 259 22.33 -6.59 7.11
C GLY A 259 22.54 -6.29 5.63
N ALA A 260 21.65 -5.48 5.05
CA ALA A 260 21.58 -5.27 3.60
C ALA A 260 22.82 -4.60 2.96
N ASP A 261 23.53 -3.75 3.71
CA ASP A 261 24.68 -2.99 3.19
C ASP A 261 26.03 -3.57 3.65
N GLY A 262 26.91 -3.85 2.69
CA GLY A 262 28.29 -4.28 2.96
C GLY A 262 29.16 -3.14 3.53
N SER A 263 30.04 -3.48 4.47
CA SER A 263 30.95 -2.53 5.12
C SER A 263 32.42 -2.91 4.93
N THR A 264 33.28 -1.96 4.57
CA THR A 264 34.72 -2.22 4.34
C THR A 264 35.42 -2.78 5.58
N VAL A 265 35.12 -2.28 6.78
CA VAL A 265 35.72 -2.77 8.03
C VAL A 265 35.32 -4.23 8.34
N LEU A 266 34.11 -4.64 7.94
CA LEU A 266 33.64 -6.03 8.06
C LEU A 266 34.27 -6.92 6.99
N ARG A 267 34.39 -6.43 5.75
CA ARG A 267 35.11 -7.12 4.67
C ARG A 267 36.58 -7.36 5.05
N ASP A 268 37.25 -6.37 5.62
CA ASP A 268 38.62 -6.48 6.11
C ASP A 268 38.75 -7.45 7.31
N ALA A 269 37.69 -7.62 8.11
CA ALA A 269 37.64 -8.60 9.21
C ALA A 269 37.41 -10.04 8.70
N VAL A 270 36.57 -10.22 7.68
CA VAL A 270 36.39 -11.51 6.97
C VAL A 270 37.70 -11.95 6.30
N LEU A 271 38.35 -11.05 5.56
CA LEU A 271 39.65 -11.34 4.95
C LEU A 271 40.74 -11.60 6.00
N TYR A 272 40.64 -11.00 7.18
CA TYR A 272 41.54 -11.29 8.31
C TYR A 272 41.28 -12.68 8.91
N ALA A 273 40.02 -13.08 9.11
CA ALA A 273 39.68 -14.43 9.58
C ALA A 273 40.23 -15.51 8.63
N ARG A 274 39.90 -15.38 7.35
CA ARG A 274 40.41 -16.25 6.27
C ARG A 274 41.94 -16.33 6.26
N ALA A 275 42.63 -15.19 6.36
CA ALA A 275 44.10 -15.13 6.34
C ALA A 275 44.78 -15.77 7.58
N ASN A 276 44.03 -16.04 8.65
CA ASN A 276 44.50 -16.80 9.82
C ASN A 276 43.93 -18.23 9.87
N GLY A 277 43.33 -18.72 8.77
CA GLY A 277 42.79 -20.08 8.66
C GLY A 277 41.40 -20.27 9.26
N VAL A 278 40.70 -19.20 9.64
CA VAL A 278 39.38 -19.27 10.30
C VAL A 278 38.26 -19.21 9.25
N THR A 279 37.44 -20.25 9.22
CA THR A 279 36.26 -20.32 8.33
C THR A 279 35.13 -19.45 8.86
N VAL A 280 34.44 -18.70 7.99
CA VAL A 280 33.28 -17.88 8.37
C VAL A 280 32.05 -18.39 7.63
N VAL A 281 31.00 -18.71 8.38
CA VAL A 281 29.71 -19.20 7.89
C VAL A 281 28.63 -18.19 8.30
N ALA A 282 27.74 -17.78 7.39
CA ALA A 282 26.74 -16.77 7.69
C ALA A 282 25.38 -16.99 7.00
N ALA A 283 24.34 -16.49 7.66
CA ALA A 283 22.95 -16.58 7.24
C ALA A 283 22.66 -15.76 5.98
N ALA A 284 22.11 -16.40 4.94
CA ALA A 284 21.83 -15.75 3.66
C ALA A 284 20.78 -14.64 3.75
N GLY A 285 19.70 -14.84 4.53
CA GLY A 285 18.60 -13.88 4.69
C GLY A 285 17.23 -14.56 4.85
N ASN A 286 16.30 -13.88 5.51
CA ASN A 286 14.94 -14.38 5.78
C ASN A 286 13.85 -13.56 5.05
N ASP A 287 14.22 -12.83 3.99
CA ASP A 287 13.33 -11.91 3.26
C ASP A 287 12.66 -12.56 2.03
N GLY A 288 12.97 -13.83 1.74
CA GLY A 288 12.32 -14.63 0.69
C GLY A 288 12.63 -14.20 -0.74
N ASP A 289 13.73 -13.47 -0.95
CA ASP A 289 14.15 -12.87 -2.21
C ASP A 289 15.57 -13.29 -2.63
N THR A 290 16.24 -12.52 -3.49
CA THR A 290 17.65 -12.76 -3.89
C THR A 290 18.65 -11.75 -3.30
N THR A 291 18.29 -11.06 -2.21
CA THR A 291 19.14 -10.01 -1.59
C THR A 291 19.90 -10.59 -0.41
N VAL A 292 20.98 -11.32 -0.71
CA VAL A 292 21.84 -11.94 0.30
C VAL A 292 22.41 -10.88 1.26
N LEU A 293 22.26 -11.09 2.56
CA LEU A 293 22.73 -10.18 3.60
C LEU A 293 24.26 -10.22 3.73
N TYR A 294 24.87 -9.12 4.15
CA TYR A 294 26.27 -9.11 4.57
C TYR A 294 26.37 -9.51 6.05
N PRO A 295 27.31 -10.41 6.44
CA PRO A 295 28.50 -10.80 5.69
C PRO A 295 28.35 -11.99 4.71
N ALA A 296 27.22 -12.70 4.66
CA ALA A 296 27.04 -13.88 3.79
C ALA A 296 27.27 -13.57 2.30
N ALA A 297 26.90 -12.38 1.82
CA ALA A 297 27.14 -11.91 0.45
C ALA A 297 28.63 -11.64 0.10
N TYR A 298 29.58 -11.92 0.99
CA TYR A 298 31.01 -11.83 0.67
C TYR A 298 31.55 -13.16 0.12
N PRO A 299 32.29 -13.18 -1.00
CA PRO A 299 32.84 -14.42 -1.61
C PRO A 299 33.81 -15.27 -0.77
N ASP A 300 34.11 -14.85 0.46
CA ASP A 300 35.01 -15.51 1.40
C ASP A 300 34.25 -16.00 2.66
N VAL A 301 32.93 -15.91 2.66
CA VAL A 301 32.00 -16.35 3.72
C VAL A 301 31.07 -17.40 3.11
N LEU A 302 30.91 -18.56 3.75
CA LEU A 302 29.96 -19.57 3.28
C LEU A 302 28.54 -19.09 3.57
N SER A 303 27.78 -18.81 2.52
CA SER A 303 26.42 -18.27 2.56
C SER A 303 25.39 -19.41 2.64
N VAL A 304 24.63 -19.46 3.73
CA VAL A 304 23.73 -20.58 4.04
C VAL A 304 22.26 -20.17 3.99
N ALA A 305 21.51 -20.80 3.10
CA ALA A 305 20.05 -20.77 3.03
C ALA A 305 19.41 -21.90 3.86
N ALA A 306 18.09 -21.81 4.03
CA ALA A 306 17.27 -22.74 4.79
C ALA A 306 16.36 -23.57 3.85
N ALA A 307 16.49 -24.89 3.93
CA ALA A 307 15.61 -25.86 3.29
C ALA A 307 14.73 -26.58 4.32
N ALA A 308 13.52 -26.92 3.92
CA ALA A 308 12.70 -27.96 4.52
C ALA A 308 13.08 -29.33 3.90
N SER A 309 12.44 -30.39 4.39
CA SER A 309 12.68 -31.77 3.94
C SER A 309 12.55 -31.94 2.42
N GLY A 310 13.42 -32.75 1.84
CA GLY A 310 13.54 -32.96 0.39
C GLY A 310 14.17 -31.75 -0.33
N GLY A 311 14.98 -30.94 0.37
CA GLY A 311 15.62 -29.75 -0.19
C GLY A 311 14.65 -28.63 -0.61
N VAL A 312 13.42 -28.63 -0.09
CA VAL A 312 12.38 -27.66 -0.46
C VAL A 312 12.68 -26.29 0.14
N ARG A 313 12.77 -25.24 -0.68
CA ARG A 313 13.02 -23.87 -0.20
C ARG A 313 11.87 -23.38 0.68
N TYR A 314 12.14 -22.99 1.93
CA TYR A 314 11.19 -22.19 2.71
C TYR A 314 10.94 -20.85 2.02
N SER A 315 9.69 -20.40 1.89
CA SER A 315 9.36 -19.18 1.12
C SER A 315 10.10 -17.93 1.61
N TRP A 316 10.37 -17.82 2.92
CA TRP A 316 11.19 -16.79 3.56
C TRP A 316 12.70 -16.96 3.37
N SER A 317 13.24 -18.11 2.98
CA SER A 317 14.69 -18.26 2.78
C SER A 317 15.13 -17.46 1.56
N THR A 318 16.02 -16.48 1.76
CA THR A 318 16.74 -15.79 0.67
C THR A 318 17.54 -16.79 -0.14
N PHE A 319 17.62 -16.58 -1.46
CA PHE A 319 18.03 -17.59 -2.44
C PHE A 319 18.74 -17.01 -3.67
N GLY A 320 19.08 -17.88 -4.63
CA GLY A 320 19.73 -17.53 -5.89
C GLY A 320 21.20 -17.96 -5.93
N PRO A 321 21.87 -17.79 -7.09
CA PRO A 321 23.27 -18.22 -7.31
C PRO A 321 24.32 -17.41 -6.51
N GLN A 322 23.88 -16.48 -5.65
CA GLN A 322 24.71 -15.75 -4.68
C GLN A 322 24.72 -16.42 -3.30
N VAL A 323 23.89 -17.44 -3.07
CA VAL A 323 23.91 -18.29 -1.87
C VAL A 323 24.60 -19.59 -2.23
N ASP A 324 25.53 -20.05 -1.39
CA ASP A 324 26.36 -21.20 -1.70
C ASP A 324 25.58 -22.52 -1.54
N VAL A 325 25.01 -22.72 -0.35
CA VAL A 325 24.39 -23.97 0.07
C VAL A 325 23.09 -23.73 0.81
N ALA A 326 22.24 -24.75 0.87
CA ALA A 326 21.13 -24.85 1.79
C ALA A 326 21.42 -25.88 2.89
N ALA A 327 20.81 -25.70 4.06
CA ALA A 327 20.82 -26.69 5.14
C ALA A 327 19.46 -26.73 5.86
N PRO A 328 19.19 -27.75 6.69
CA PRO A 328 17.93 -27.86 7.44
C PRO A 328 17.58 -26.57 8.19
N GLY A 329 16.44 -25.99 7.82
CA GLY A 329 16.07 -24.62 8.18
C GLY A 329 15.25 -24.47 9.46
N CYS A 330 14.78 -25.57 10.05
CA CYS A 330 14.00 -25.64 11.28
C CYS A 330 14.50 -26.82 12.11
N ASN A 331 15.17 -26.57 13.24
CA ASN A 331 15.88 -27.59 14.01
C ASN A 331 15.45 -27.58 15.48
N VAL A 332 15.73 -28.68 16.19
CA VAL A 332 15.68 -28.71 17.65
C VAL A 332 16.86 -27.90 18.21
N ALA A 333 16.60 -27.02 19.19
CA ALA A 333 17.61 -26.25 19.91
C ALA A 333 17.14 -25.92 21.34
N GLN A 334 18.02 -25.51 22.23
CA GLN A 334 17.67 -25.07 23.60
C GLN A 334 17.97 -23.58 23.77
N ASP A 335 17.05 -22.82 24.38
CA ASP A 335 17.20 -21.38 24.58
C ASP A 335 17.80 -20.99 25.94
N ASN A 336 18.02 -19.67 26.12
CA ASN A 336 18.58 -19.07 27.33
C ASN A 336 17.72 -19.20 28.61
N THR A 337 16.55 -19.85 28.53
CA THR A 337 15.68 -20.16 29.67
C THR A 337 15.68 -21.65 30.05
N GLU A 338 16.56 -22.46 29.43
CA GLU A 338 16.63 -23.92 29.49
C GLU A 338 15.50 -24.65 28.72
N GLU A 339 14.61 -23.92 28.02
CA GLU A 339 13.48 -24.51 27.27
C GLU A 339 13.94 -25.10 25.92
N PHE A 340 13.53 -26.34 25.64
CA PHE A 340 13.79 -27.02 24.37
C PHE A 340 12.77 -26.58 23.32
N ARG A 341 13.24 -25.94 22.25
CA ARG A 341 12.43 -25.55 21.10
C ARG A 341 12.61 -26.58 20.00
N LEU A 342 11.55 -27.30 19.69
CA LEU A 342 11.51 -28.28 18.59
C LEU A 342 11.59 -27.63 17.20
N TYR A 343 11.31 -26.31 17.12
CA TYR A 343 11.23 -25.55 15.87
C TYR A 343 11.99 -24.20 15.98
N TYR A 344 13.31 -24.24 16.10
CA TYR A 344 14.15 -23.06 15.85
C TYR A 344 14.32 -22.90 14.33
N CYS A 345 13.57 -21.97 13.74
CA CYS A 345 13.49 -21.76 12.29
C CYS A 345 14.21 -20.48 11.82
N GLY A 346 14.85 -20.55 10.66
CA GLY A 346 15.49 -19.42 9.95
C GLY A 346 16.75 -19.83 9.19
N THR A 347 17.27 -18.99 8.31
CA THR A 347 18.66 -19.16 7.82
C THR A 347 19.67 -19.06 8.96
N SER A 348 19.29 -18.38 10.05
CA SER A 348 19.95 -18.36 11.35
C SER A 348 19.95 -19.69 12.10
N SER A 349 19.15 -20.68 11.69
CA SER A 349 19.17 -22.07 12.19
C SER A 349 19.96 -23.00 11.24
N ALA A 350 19.85 -22.76 9.93
CA ALA A 350 20.66 -23.46 8.93
C ALA A 350 22.17 -23.15 9.06
N THR A 351 22.54 -21.90 9.39
CA THR A 351 23.95 -21.47 9.57
C THR A 351 24.68 -22.23 10.69
N PRO A 352 24.13 -22.36 11.92
CA PRO A 352 24.74 -23.15 12.98
C PRO A 352 24.80 -24.66 12.65
N PHE A 353 23.81 -25.18 11.92
CA PHE A 353 23.84 -26.56 11.40
C PHE A 353 25.11 -26.81 10.56
N VAL A 354 25.33 -25.98 9.53
CA VAL A 354 26.54 -26.06 8.68
C VAL A 354 27.81 -25.80 9.49
N SER A 355 27.77 -24.86 10.44
CA SER A 355 28.93 -24.51 11.27
C SER A 355 29.40 -25.67 12.15
N GLY A 356 28.49 -26.44 12.74
CA GLY A 356 28.83 -27.61 13.55
C GLY A 356 29.29 -28.81 12.72
N LEU A 357 28.69 -29.04 11.54
CA LEU A 357 29.13 -30.09 10.61
C LEU A 357 30.53 -29.80 10.02
N LEU A 358 30.83 -28.54 9.68
CA LEU A 358 32.19 -28.14 9.29
C LEU A 358 33.20 -28.21 10.45
N ALA A 359 32.75 -28.07 11.70
CA ALA A 359 33.62 -28.27 12.86
C ALA A 359 34.00 -29.75 13.04
N LEU A 360 33.12 -30.71 12.72
CA LEU A 360 33.48 -32.14 12.66
C LEU A 360 34.55 -32.40 11.59
N ALA A 361 34.37 -31.88 10.37
CA ALA A 361 35.34 -32.03 9.28
C ALA A 361 36.74 -31.47 9.62
N TYR A 362 36.79 -30.46 10.48
CA TYR A 362 38.04 -29.87 10.98
C TYR A 362 38.63 -30.60 12.21
N ASP A 363 37.83 -31.41 12.93
CA ASP A 363 38.34 -32.33 13.95
C ASP A 363 39.02 -33.55 13.29
N ASP A 364 38.39 -34.08 12.24
CA ASP A 364 38.87 -35.16 11.35
C ASP A 364 40.15 -34.76 10.59
N ASP A 365 40.12 -33.70 9.78
CA ASP A 365 41.27 -33.20 9.03
C ASP A 365 41.67 -31.77 9.45
N PRO A 366 42.61 -31.64 10.41
CA PRO A 366 43.17 -30.36 10.85
C PRO A 366 43.89 -29.55 9.77
N SER A 367 44.18 -30.12 8.60
CA SER A 367 44.94 -29.47 7.53
C SER A 367 44.07 -28.68 6.55
N LEU A 368 42.74 -28.86 6.59
CA LEU A 368 41.81 -28.16 5.70
C LEU A 368 41.87 -26.65 5.90
N THR A 369 42.09 -25.93 4.80
CA THR A 369 41.94 -24.47 4.77
C THR A 369 40.46 -24.07 4.67
N PRO A 370 40.09 -22.80 4.97
CA PRO A 370 38.72 -22.29 4.77
C PRO A 370 38.18 -22.47 3.36
N GLU A 371 39.03 -22.44 2.34
CA GLU A 371 38.65 -22.73 0.96
C GLU A 371 38.28 -24.19 0.76
N GLN A 372 38.99 -25.13 1.38
CA GLN A 372 38.72 -26.56 1.28
C GLN A 372 37.48 -26.96 2.08
N LEU A 373 37.25 -26.36 3.25
CA LEU A 373 36.00 -26.53 4.02
C LEU A 373 34.79 -25.99 3.25
N ARG A 374 34.91 -24.79 2.65
CA ARG A 374 33.89 -24.24 1.75
C ARG A 374 33.66 -25.14 0.53
N ALA A 375 34.73 -25.59 -0.12
CA ALA A 375 34.67 -26.44 -1.31
C ALA A 375 33.99 -27.78 -1.00
N ARG A 376 34.38 -28.51 0.05
CA ARG A 376 33.67 -29.74 0.48
C ARG A 376 32.17 -29.48 0.62
N ALA A 377 31.77 -28.45 1.36
CA ALA A 377 30.35 -28.13 1.56
C ALA A 377 29.59 -27.75 0.27
N MET A 378 30.27 -27.23 -0.76
CA MET A 378 29.65 -26.83 -2.03
C MET A 378 29.70 -27.94 -3.10
N ASP A 379 30.77 -28.72 -3.16
CA ASP A 379 31.02 -29.73 -4.20
C ASP A 379 30.32 -31.06 -3.89
N THR A 380 30.04 -31.35 -2.62
CA THR A 380 29.33 -32.57 -2.18
C THR A 380 27.89 -32.33 -1.72
N ALA A 381 27.30 -31.20 -2.10
CA ALA A 381 25.91 -30.86 -1.76
C ALA A 381 24.92 -31.47 -2.76
N GLU A 382 23.78 -31.96 -2.28
CA GLU A 382 22.73 -32.55 -3.14
C GLU A 382 22.11 -31.45 -4.02
N PRO A 383 22.21 -31.50 -5.37
CA PRO A 383 22.00 -30.33 -6.21
C PRO A 383 20.59 -29.69 -6.12
N LEU A 384 20.54 -28.40 -5.79
CA LEU A 384 19.29 -27.62 -5.69
C LEU A 384 19.33 -26.42 -6.65
N SER A 385 18.32 -26.34 -7.53
CA SER A 385 18.21 -25.33 -8.59
C SER A 385 18.01 -23.88 -8.14
N TRP A 386 18.02 -23.63 -6.82
CA TRP A 386 17.71 -22.35 -6.20
C TRP A 386 18.82 -21.78 -5.29
N VAL A 387 19.95 -22.49 -5.15
CA VAL A 387 21.24 -21.99 -4.62
C VAL A 387 22.35 -22.19 -5.68
N ALA A 388 23.61 -21.89 -5.36
CA ALA A 388 24.74 -22.18 -6.25
C ALA A 388 25.07 -23.68 -6.33
N SER A 389 24.97 -24.40 -5.22
CA SER A 389 25.20 -25.85 -5.14
C SER A 389 23.95 -26.65 -4.76
N GLY A 390 23.67 -26.83 -3.46
CA GLY A 390 22.73 -27.85 -3.01
C GLY A 390 22.43 -27.87 -1.51
N LEU A 391 21.75 -28.92 -1.05
CA LEU A 391 21.59 -29.26 0.37
C LEU A 391 22.90 -29.87 0.90
N VAL A 392 23.40 -29.41 2.04
CA VAL A 392 24.62 -30.00 2.65
C VAL A 392 24.42 -31.47 3.02
N SER A 393 25.42 -32.30 2.75
CA SER A 393 25.44 -33.73 3.06
C SER A 393 26.58 -34.06 4.01
N ALA A 394 26.30 -34.74 5.13
CA ALA A 394 27.30 -35.07 6.13
C ALA A 394 28.35 -36.09 5.64
N PRO A 395 27.99 -37.19 4.93
CA PRO A 395 28.96 -38.08 4.27
C PRO A 395 29.92 -37.38 3.31
N GLY A 396 29.49 -36.30 2.65
CA GLY A 396 30.34 -35.54 1.72
C GLY A 396 31.31 -34.59 2.42
N ILE A 397 30.88 -33.98 3.53
CA ILE A 397 31.71 -33.04 4.31
C ILE A 397 32.67 -33.79 5.26
N VAL A 398 32.22 -34.90 5.85
CA VAL A 398 32.97 -35.82 6.72
C VAL A 398 32.92 -37.24 6.12
N PRO A 399 33.81 -37.55 5.16
CA PRO A 399 33.82 -38.84 4.48
C PRO A 399 34.40 -39.97 5.33
N GLY A 400 34.01 -41.21 5.02
CA GLY A 400 34.51 -42.43 5.69
C GLY A 400 33.66 -42.94 6.86
N GLY A 401 32.55 -42.28 7.17
CA GLY A 401 31.50 -42.80 8.05
C GLY A 401 30.70 -43.93 7.42
N ALA A 402 29.87 -44.62 8.21
CA ALA A 402 29.02 -45.68 7.69
C ALA A 402 27.76 -45.11 7.02
N GLU A 403 27.13 -45.88 6.12
CA GLU A 403 25.89 -45.44 5.46
C GLU A 403 24.74 -45.43 6.46
N PHE A 404 24.17 -44.24 6.69
CA PHE A 404 23.03 -44.11 7.58
C PHE A 404 21.73 -44.52 6.87
N ASN A 405 21.23 -45.71 7.20
CA ASN A 405 19.88 -46.12 6.82
C ASN A 405 18.84 -45.52 7.81
N PRO A 406 17.97 -44.58 7.39
CA PRO A 406 16.95 -44.00 8.26
C PRO A 406 15.88 -45.01 8.74
N ASP A 407 15.68 -46.12 8.03
CA ASP A 407 14.73 -47.19 8.39
C ASP A 407 15.36 -48.28 9.29
N GLY A 408 16.60 -48.07 9.79
CA GLY A 408 17.37 -49.07 10.53
C GLY A 408 16.85 -49.40 11.94
N PRO A 409 17.17 -50.59 12.50
CA PRO A 409 16.77 -50.99 13.85
C PRO A 409 17.54 -50.21 14.94
N GLY A 410 17.18 -48.95 15.11
CA GLY A 410 17.81 -47.99 16.03
C GLY A 410 17.33 -46.54 15.81
N SER A 411 16.91 -46.18 14.59
CA SER A 411 16.37 -44.83 14.27
C SER A 411 15.04 -44.51 14.95
N GLY A 412 14.34 -45.56 15.41
CA GLY A 412 12.94 -45.50 15.84
C GLY A 412 12.03 -45.80 14.67
N GLY A 413 11.32 -46.93 14.72
CA GLY A 413 10.51 -47.46 13.61
C GLY A 413 9.20 -46.71 13.33
N GLY A 414 9.27 -45.39 13.21
CA GLY A 414 8.32 -44.60 12.45
C GLY A 414 8.83 -44.47 11.02
N GLU A 415 7.92 -44.57 10.06
CA GLU A 415 8.07 -43.97 8.73
C GLU A 415 8.50 -42.50 8.92
N PRO A 416 9.48 -41.95 8.16
CA PRO A 416 9.96 -40.58 8.33
C PRO A 416 8.87 -39.58 7.91
N ASP A 417 7.95 -39.32 8.84
CA ASP A 417 6.62 -38.75 8.59
C ASP A 417 6.72 -37.36 7.93
N PRO A 418 6.47 -37.26 6.61
CA PRO A 418 6.59 -36.01 5.89
C PRO A 418 5.33 -35.18 6.16
N LEU A 419 5.37 -34.45 7.27
CA LEU A 419 4.30 -33.70 7.96
C LEU A 419 3.53 -34.53 9.01
N PRO A 420 3.79 -34.37 10.32
CA PRO A 420 3.16 -35.18 11.37
C PRO A 420 1.65 -34.97 11.46
N GLY A 421 0.89 -35.86 10.84
CA GLY A 421 -0.57 -35.87 10.88
C GLY A 421 -1.23 -34.59 10.35
N VAL A 422 -0.56 -33.83 9.49
CA VAL A 422 -1.06 -32.56 8.95
C VAL A 422 -2.04 -32.85 7.78
N GLU A 423 -3.19 -33.45 8.12
CA GLU A 423 -4.47 -33.05 7.50
C GLU A 423 -4.44 -31.52 7.53
N PRO A 424 -4.36 -30.81 6.37
CA PRO A 424 -3.54 -29.61 6.21
C PRO A 424 -3.88 -28.46 7.18
N ASP A 425 -3.34 -28.53 8.42
CA ASP A 425 -4.07 -28.22 9.68
C ASP A 425 -5.05 -27.07 9.52
N GLU A 426 -6.29 -27.42 9.13
CA GLU A 426 -7.11 -26.65 8.18
C GLU A 426 -7.16 -25.18 8.54
N LEU A 427 -6.24 -24.41 7.93
CA LEU A 427 -5.82 -23.06 8.31
C LEU A 427 -6.98 -22.29 8.94
N THR A 428 -7.09 -22.36 10.27
CA THR A 428 -8.41 -22.28 10.91
C THR A 428 -9.21 -21.07 10.44
N ALA A 429 -10.35 -21.39 9.80
CA ALA A 429 -11.17 -20.45 9.04
C ALA A 429 -11.50 -19.25 9.91
N VAL A 430 -10.89 -18.10 9.59
CA VAL A 430 -10.84 -17.00 10.54
C VAL A 430 -12.25 -16.51 10.86
N THR A 431 -12.50 -16.20 12.14
CA THR A 431 -13.78 -15.60 12.53
C THR A 431 -13.76 -14.14 12.10
N LEU A 432 -14.37 -13.86 10.95
CA LEU A 432 -14.49 -12.52 10.39
C LEU A 432 -15.61 -11.77 11.12
N THR A 433 -15.28 -10.57 11.58
CA THR A 433 -16.23 -9.63 12.18
C THR A 433 -16.17 -8.33 11.40
N GLY A 434 -17.30 -7.63 11.29
CA GLY A 434 -17.35 -6.32 10.62
C GLY A 434 -18.30 -5.38 11.34
N THR A 435 -17.83 -4.15 11.58
CA THR A 435 -18.66 -3.05 12.05
C THR A 435 -18.94 -2.10 10.89
N ALA A 436 -20.21 -1.78 10.68
CA ALA A 436 -20.63 -0.77 9.71
C ALA A 436 -20.04 0.58 10.12
N GLY A 437 -19.19 1.14 9.25
CA GLY A 437 -18.66 2.48 9.37
C GLY A 437 -19.39 3.45 8.45
N ASP A 438 -18.90 4.68 8.42
CA ASP A 438 -19.42 5.73 7.56
C ASP A 438 -18.95 5.51 6.11
N LEU A 439 -19.86 5.11 5.21
CA LEU A 439 -19.57 4.65 3.84
C LEU A 439 -18.39 3.66 3.77
N SER A 440 -18.26 2.84 4.82
CA SER A 440 -17.13 1.96 5.07
C SER A 440 -17.55 0.75 5.91
N THR A 441 -16.70 -0.28 5.96
CA THR A 441 -16.83 -1.39 6.90
C THR A 441 -15.45 -1.67 7.48
N SER A 442 -15.30 -1.47 8.79
CA SER A 442 -14.11 -1.90 9.51
C SER A 442 -14.25 -3.38 9.84
N LEU A 443 -13.41 -4.18 9.19
CA LEU A 443 -13.33 -5.62 9.27
C LEU A 443 -12.16 -6.01 10.16
N THR A 444 -12.39 -6.98 11.03
CA THR A 444 -11.38 -7.55 11.94
C THR A 444 -11.58 -9.04 12.01
N TRP A 445 -10.50 -9.81 11.95
CA TRP A 445 -10.58 -11.27 12.01
C TRP A 445 -9.71 -11.86 13.12
N SER A 446 -10.06 -13.07 13.56
CA SER A 446 -9.21 -13.85 14.47
C SER A 446 -7.82 -14.04 13.86
N ALA A 447 -6.83 -14.37 14.69
CA ALA A 447 -5.69 -15.08 14.12
C ALA A 447 -6.19 -16.38 13.51
N THR A 448 -5.60 -16.80 12.40
CA THR A 448 -5.62 -18.21 12.04
C THR A 448 -4.56 -18.95 12.87
N SER A 449 -4.69 -20.26 12.94
CA SER A 449 -3.73 -21.21 13.50
C SER A 449 -3.84 -22.52 12.72
N GLY A 450 -2.74 -23.26 12.66
CA GLY A 450 -2.57 -24.40 11.76
C GLY A 450 -1.83 -24.02 10.49
N GLY A 451 -1.81 -24.90 9.49
CA GLY A 451 -0.90 -24.80 8.34
C GLY A 451 0.58 -24.80 8.71
N SER A 452 1.43 -24.39 7.76
CA SER A 452 2.89 -24.42 7.88
C SER A 452 3.52 -23.01 7.87
N GLY A 453 4.00 -22.58 9.04
CA GLY A 453 4.65 -21.28 9.24
C GLY A 453 3.86 -20.33 10.16
N SER A 454 4.42 -19.15 10.41
CA SER A 454 3.82 -18.11 11.26
C SER A 454 3.56 -16.80 10.51
N GLY A 455 4.02 -16.67 9.27
CA GLY A 455 3.81 -15.52 8.38
C GLY A 455 2.44 -15.51 7.71
N TYR A 456 1.38 -15.79 8.48
CA TYR A 456 0.02 -15.89 7.96
C TYR A 456 -0.39 -14.66 7.16
N ARG A 457 -0.74 -14.90 5.90
CA ARG A 457 -1.30 -13.94 4.96
C ARG A 457 -2.82 -14.08 4.95
N TYR A 458 -3.52 -13.02 4.60
CA TYR A 458 -4.98 -13.03 4.48
C TYR A 458 -5.41 -12.40 3.16
N THR A 459 -6.25 -13.08 2.40
CA THR A 459 -6.89 -12.56 1.19
C THR A 459 -8.34 -12.22 1.53
N LEU A 460 -8.71 -10.94 1.44
CA LEU A 460 -10.07 -10.46 1.71
C LEU A 460 -10.83 -10.31 0.40
N HIS A 461 -11.95 -11.01 0.27
CA HIS A 461 -12.85 -10.97 -0.88
C HIS A 461 -14.11 -10.16 -0.57
N ARG A 462 -14.67 -9.52 -1.60
CA ARG A 462 -15.86 -8.69 -1.51
C ARG A 462 -16.86 -8.98 -2.62
N SER A 463 -18.08 -9.31 -2.22
CA SER A 463 -19.21 -9.56 -3.12
C SER A 463 -20.37 -8.61 -2.85
N THR A 464 -21.17 -8.36 -3.89
CA THR A 464 -22.54 -7.81 -3.74
C THR A 464 -23.59 -8.73 -4.36
N GLY A 465 -23.23 -10.00 -4.59
CA GLY A 465 -24.13 -11.08 -4.96
C GLY A 465 -24.83 -11.70 -3.74
N ALA A 466 -25.34 -12.92 -3.88
CA ALA A 466 -26.06 -13.63 -2.81
C ALA A 466 -25.14 -14.14 -1.69
N ASP A 467 -23.87 -14.44 -2.02
CA ASP A 467 -22.82 -14.92 -1.12
C ASP A 467 -21.47 -14.25 -1.45
N CYS A 468 -20.42 -14.50 -0.67
CA CYS A 468 -19.02 -14.13 -0.93
C CYS A 468 -18.15 -15.38 -0.97
N ASP A 469 -17.26 -15.52 -1.94
CA ASP A 469 -16.42 -16.70 -2.16
C ASP A 469 -15.06 -16.30 -2.81
N ASP A 470 -14.22 -17.30 -3.08
CA ASP A 470 -12.92 -17.17 -3.76
C ASP A 470 -13.07 -16.60 -5.19
N THR A 471 -14.20 -16.88 -5.85
CA THR A 471 -14.54 -16.32 -7.17
C THR A 471 -14.92 -14.84 -7.11
N SER A 472 -15.26 -14.33 -5.93
CA SER A 472 -15.61 -12.93 -5.70
C SER A 472 -14.34 -12.05 -5.72
N PRO A 473 -14.37 -10.80 -6.24
CA PRO A 473 -13.15 -10.00 -6.35
C PRO A 473 -12.45 -9.76 -5.00
N PRO A 474 -11.12 -9.97 -4.91
CA PRO A 474 -10.32 -9.57 -3.76
C PRO A 474 -10.23 -8.03 -3.66
N ILE A 475 -9.92 -7.53 -2.46
CA ILE A 475 -9.72 -6.11 -2.17
C ILE A 475 -8.45 -5.88 -1.32
N PRO A 476 -7.69 -4.80 -1.56
CA PRO A 476 -8.03 -3.62 -2.37
C PRO A 476 -7.88 -3.85 -3.88
N ASP A 477 -7.01 -4.79 -4.27
CA ASP A 477 -6.71 -5.15 -5.66
C ASP A 477 -6.30 -6.63 -5.78
N ALA A 478 -6.29 -7.15 -7.01
CA ALA A 478 -5.95 -8.55 -7.29
C ALA A 478 -4.59 -8.99 -6.72
N ALA A 479 -4.58 -10.12 -6.01
CA ALA A 479 -3.43 -10.70 -5.31
C ALA A 479 -2.82 -9.86 -4.16
N THR A 480 -3.54 -8.86 -3.63
CA THR A 480 -3.13 -8.23 -2.36
C THR A 480 -3.38 -9.18 -1.19
N THR A 481 -2.36 -9.44 -0.38
CA THR A 481 -2.47 -10.16 0.90
C THR A 481 -2.12 -9.25 2.07
N PHE A 482 -2.84 -9.41 3.18
CA PHE A 482 -2.60 -8.69 4.44
C PHE A 482 -1.84 -9.57 5.42
N THR A 483 -0.94 -9.00 6.22
CA THR A 483 -0.43 -9.61 7.46
C THR A 483 -1.15 -9.03 8.70
N ASP A 484 -1.60 -7.79 8.62
CA ASP A 484 -2.54 -7.19 9.58
C ASP A 484 -3.87 -7.95 9.60
N ARG A 485 -4.44 -8.12 10.80
CA ARG A 485 -5.74 -8.81 11.01
C ARG A 485 -6.94 -7.88 11.02
N SER A 486 -6.81 -6.75 10.31
CA SER A 486 -7.84 -5.73 10.20
C SER A 486 -7.73 -4.97 8.89
N PHE A 487 -8.87 -4.67 8.27
CA PHE A 487 -8.97 -3.81 7.10
C PHE A 487 -10.19 -2.89 7.23
N THR A 488 -10.15 -1.68 6.67
CA THR A 488 -11.35 -0.85 6.53
C THR A 488 -11.61 -0.61 5.06
N ASP A 489 -12.60 -1.33 4.52
CA ASP A 489 -13.09 -1.09 3.18
C ASP A 489 -13.88 0.23 3.17
N ALA A 490 -13.60 1.12 2.22
CA ALA A 490 -14.05 2.51 2.26
C ALA A 490 -14.44 3.02 0.86
N GLY A 491 -15.31 4.04 0.81
CA GLY A 491 -15.91 4.49 -0.44
C GLY A 491 -17.03 3.56 -0.92
N LEU A 492 -17.71 2.88 0.01
CA LEU A 492 -18.85 2.02 -0.26
C LEU A 492 -20.03 2.84 -0.80
N THR A 493 -20.92 2.22 -1.56
CA THR A 493 -22.15 2.85 -2.04
C THR A 493 -23.26 2.74 -0.99
N HIS A 494 -23.80 3.87 -0.53
CA HIS A 494 -24.94 3.89 0.40
C HIS A 494 -26.10 2.99 -0.07
N GLY A 495 -26.71 2.26 0.85
CA GLY A 495 -27.86 1.38 0.60
C GLY A 495 -27.52 0.08 -0.12
N ARG A 496 -26.26 -0.12 -0.54
CA ARG A 496 -25.80 -1.37 -1.15
C ARG A 496 -25.28 -2.31 -0.07
N THR A 497 -25.75 -3.57 -0.10
CA THR A 497 -25.25 -4.61 0.80
C THR A 497 -23.98 -5.23 0.23
N TYR A 498 -22.94 -5.23 1.05
CA TYR A 498 -21.67 -5.89 0.78
C TYR A 498 -21.56 -7.14 1.64
N ARG A 499 -20.89 -8.16 1.08
CA ARG A 499 -20.56 -9.42 1.74
C ARG A 499 -19.06 -9.58 1.69
N TYR A 500 -18.48 -9.90 2.83
CA TYR A 500 -17.05 -10.06 3.04
C TYR A 500 -16.75 -11.47 3.51
N CYS A 501 -15.65 -12.01 3.00
CA CYS A 501 -15.11 -13.29 3.37
C CYS A 501 -13.59 -13.23 3.27
N VAL A 502 -12.91 -13.83 4.23
CA VAL A 502 -11.45 -13.90 4.31
C VAL A 502 -11.02 -15.34 4.16
N TYR A 503 -9.97 -15.53 3.37
CA TYR A 503 -9.16 -16.74 3.37
C TYR A 503 -7.82 -16.41 4.01
N ALA A 504 -7.33 -17.26 4.91
CA ALA A 504 -5.95 -17.21 5.36
C ALA A 504 -5.08 -18.08 4.45
N SER A 505 -3.81 -17.73 4.28
CA SER A 505 -2.80 -18.58 3.69
C SER A 505 -1.51 -18.60 4.52
N ASP A 506 -0.83 -19.74 4.53
CA ASP A 506 0.43 -19.93 5.25
C ASP A 506 1.65 -19.51 4.40
N ASP A 507 2.86 -19.86 4.86
CA ASP A 507 4.10 -19.60 4.13
C ASP A 507 4.39 -20.63 3.03
N ALA A 508 3.64 -21.73 2.94
CA ALA A 508 3.70 -22.71 1.85
C ALA A 508 2.68 -22.44 0.73
N GLY A 509 1.69 -21.58 0.96
CA GLY A 509 0.60 -21.29 0.02
C GLY A 509 -0.65 -22.18 0.22
N THR A 510 -0.68 -22.99 1.28
CA THR A 510 -1.92 -23.60 1.78
C THR A 510 -2.95 -22.50 2.03
N THR A 511 -4.23 -22.77 1.77
CA THR A 511 -5.31 -21.77 1.96
C THR A 511 -6.42 -22.37 2.83
N SER A 512 -6.98 -21.54 3.71
CA SER A 512 -8.05 -21.92 4.66
C SER A 512 -9.36 -22.34 3.99
N GLU A 513 -10.22 -23.02 4.75
CA GLU A 513 -11.67 -22.88 4.53
C GLU A 513 -12.08 -21.40 4.61
N ARG A 514 -13.17 -21.05 3.91
CA ARG A 514 -13.69 -19.68 3.87
C ARG A 514 -14.17 -19.23 5.26
N SER A 515 -13.84 -18.01 5.69
CA SER A 515 -14.42 -17.40 6.89
C SER A 515 -15.96 -17.43 6.88
N ASN A 516 -16.57 -17.23 8.05
CA ASN A 516 -17.98 -16.82 8.09
C ASN A 516 -18.20 -15.55 7.26
N VAL A 517 -19.33 -15.46 6.57
CA VAL A 517 -19.62 -14.36 5.64
C VAL A 517 -20.23 -13.18 6.38
N VAL A 518 -19.48 -12.08 6.48
CA VAL A 518 -19.94 -10.84 7.09
C VAL A 518 -20.76 -10.05 6.07
N THR A 519 -22.07 -9.93 6.34
CA THR A 519 -23.01 -9.18 5.50
C THR A 519 -23.32 -7.82 6.12
N VAL A 520 -22.88 -6.73 5.49
CA VAL A 520 -23.06 -5.36 5.99
C VAL A 520 -23.78 -4.51 4.94
N PRO A 521 -24.94 -3.89 5.26
CA PRO A 521 -25.50 -2.83 4.44
C PRO A 521 -24.65 -1.57 4.62
N ALA A 522 -23.99 -1.10 3.57
CA ALA A 522 -23.25 0.16 3.64
C ALA A 522 -24.25 1.31 3.90
N GLN A 523 -24.00 2.05 4.97
CA GLN A 523 -24.78 3.22 5.34
C GLN A 523 -23.89 4.46 5.24
N ASP A 524 -24.55 5.60 5.14
CA ASP A 524 -23.94 6.91 5.33
C ASP A 524 -24.51 7.48 6.62
N THR A 525 -23.65 8.08 7.42
CA THR A 525 -23.94 8.58 8.77
C THR A 525 -23.34 9.97 9.00
N SER A 526 -22.37 10.38 8.18
CA SER A 526 -21.85 11.73 8.14
C SER A 526 -22.87 12.67 7.51
N PRO A 527 -23.09 13.86 8.09
CA PRO A 527 -23.83 14.90 7.40
C PRO A 527 -22.94 15.65 6.39
N PRO A 528 -23.49 16.15 5.27
CA PRO A 528 -22.78 17.00 4.34
C PRO A 528 -22.29 18.28 5.02
N PRO A 529 -21.23 18.93 4.50
CA PRO A 529 -20.71 20.15 5.10
C PRO A 529 -21.76 21.28 5.11
N PRO A 530 -21.74 22.17 6.12
CA PRO A 530 -22.74 23.23 6.28
C PRO A 530 -22.67 24.23 5.11
N PRO A 531 -23.73 24.40 4.29
CA PRO A 531 -23.67 25.10 3.02
C PRO A 531 -23.43 26.62 3.20
N PRO A 532 -22.28 27.18 2.78
CA PRO A 532 -21.93 28.57 3.09
C PRO A 532 -22.92 29.58 2.51
N LEU A 533 -23.63 30.30 3.39
CA LEU A 533 -24.59 31.34 3.00
C LEU A 533 -23.82 32.58 2.52
N ARG A 534 -23.94 32.91 1.23
CA ARG A 534 -23.12 33.93 0.53
C ARG A 534 -23.77 35.31 0.55
N SER A 535 -25.08 35.39 0.34
CA SER A 535 -25.84 36.64 0.34
C SER A 535 -27.18 36.49 1.07
N ALA A 536 -27.71 37.64 1.53
CA ALA A 536 -29.04 37.82 2.08
C ALA A 536 -29.45 39.27 1.78
N ALA A 537 -29.93 39.51 0.56
CA ALA A 537 -30.17 40.84 0.02
C ALA A 537 -31.62 41.26 0.26
N ALA A 538 -31.82 42.21 1.18
CA ALA A 538 -33.14 42.73 1.53
C ALA A 538 -33.78 43.52 0.37
N GLY A 539 -35.06 43.26 0.08
CA GLY A 539 -35.91 44.05 -0.82
C GLY A 539 -37.18 44.52 -0.12
N ASP A 540 -38.17 45.00 -0.90
CA ASP A 540 -39.48 45.38 -0.34
C ASP A 540 -40.28 44.11 0.04
N ARG A 541 -40.37 43.83 1.35
CA ARG A 541 -41.04 42.65 1.92
C ARG A 541 -40.44 41.31 1.49
N SER A 542 -39.18 41.32 1.08
CA SER A 542 -38.46 40.18 0.47
C SER A 542 -37.01 40.09 0.96
N VAL A 543 -36.40 38.90 0.85
CA VAL A 543 -34.94 38.72 0.90
C VAL A 543 -34.51 37.69 -0.14
N ASP A 544 -33.76 38.12 -1.14
CA ASP A 544 -33.07 37.24 -2.08
C ASP A 544 -31.86 36.60 -1.38
N LEU A 545 -31.82 35.27 -1.33
CA LEU A 545 -30.83 34.47 -0.61
C LEU A 545 -30.08 33.54 -1.55
N GLN A 546 -28.75 33.48 -1.42
CA GLN A 546 -27.89 32.58 -2.20
C GLN A 546 -26.81 31.95 -1.31
N TRP A 547 -26.59 30.65 -1.46
CA TRP A 547 -25.56 29.87 -0.78
C TRP A 547 -24.71 29.09 -1.79
N SER A 548 -23.53 28.63 -1.36
CA SER A 548 -22.76 27.67 -2.17
C SER A 548 -23.43 26.30 -2.15
N ALA A 549 -23.37 25.61 -3.28
CA ALA A 549 -23.63 24.17 -3.31
C ALA A 549 -22.62 23.44 -2.40
N VAL A 550 -23.06 22.30 -1.86
CA VAL A 550 -22.19 21.27 -1.28
C VAL A 550 -22.44 19.96 -2.01
N ALA A 551 -21.52 19.02 -1.87
CA ALA A 551 -21.58 17.70 -2.47
C ALA A 551 -21.42 16.64 -1.38
N ASP A 552 -21.94 15.45 -1.67
CA ASP A 552 -21.94 14.27 -0.79
C ASP A 552 -21.96 13.00 -1.67
N PRO A 553 -21.37 11.87 -1.26
CA PRO A 553 -21.37 10.65 -2.07
C PRO A 553 -22.75 10.03 -2.30
N THR A 554 -23.75 10.32 -1.47
CA THR A 554 -25.06 9.62 -1.49
C THR A 554 -26.10 10.21 -2.46
N GLY A 555 -25.85 11.39 -3.04
CA GLY A 555 -26.65 11.92 -4.15
C GLY A 555 -27.14 13.37 -3.98
N PRO A 556 -28.36 13.71 -4.46
CA PRO A 556 -28.78 15.10 -4.63
C PRO A 556 -29.15 15.79 -3.32
N ILE A 557 -28.29 16.72 -2.88
CA ILE A 557 -28.51 17.53 -1.68
C ILE A 557 -29.83 18.30 -1.73
N THR A 558 -30.64 18.12 -0.68
CA THR A 558 -31.81 18.94 -0.37
C THR A 558 -31.45 19.98 0.68
N TYR A 559 -31.57 21.26 0.34
CA TYR A 559 -31.34 22.38 1.25
C TYR A 559 -32.62 22.76 2.01
N ARG A 560 -32.47 23.18 3.27
CA ARG A 560 -33.54 23.82 4.07
C ARG A 560 -33.10 25.20 4.49
N LEU A 561 -33.88 26.22 4.14
CA LEU A 561 -33.68 27.59 4.59
C LEU A 561 -34.42 27.80 5.91
N HIS A 562 -33.69 28.23 6.94
CA HIS A 562 -34.24 28.56 8.25
C HIS A 562 -34.29 30.08 8.43
N ARG A 563 -35.35 30.58 9.08
CA ARG A 563 -35.56 32.01 9.38
C ARG A 563 -35.93 32.21 10.84
N THR A 564 -35.38 33.25 11.46
CA THR A 564 -35.76 33.66 12.83
C THR A 564 -35.54 35.16 13.06
N THR A 565 -36.23 35.74 14.04
CA THR A 565 -35.94 37.09 14.56
C THR A 565 -35.05 37.05 15.82
N ALA A 566 -34.84 35.86 16.40
CA ALA A 566 -33.96 35.64 17.54
C ALA A 566 -32.50 36.02 17.25
N SER A 567 -31.69 36.19 18.30
CA SER A 567 -30.29 36.64 18.23
C SER A 567 -29.37 35.72 17.41
N THR A 568 -29.68 34.42 17.35
CA THR A 568 -28.97 33.39 16.58
C THR A 568 -29.94 32.63 15.68
N CYS A 569 -29.43 32.12 14.55
CA CYS A 569 -30.13 31.16 13.69
C CYS A 569 -29.47 29.78 13.86
N SER A 570 -30.27 28.71 13.82
CA SER A 570 -29.82 27.33 14.00
C SER A 570 -30.68 26.36 13.21
N ALA A 571 -30.27 25.08 13.13
CA ALA A 571 -31.05 24.01 12.49
C ALA A 571 -32.42 23.77 13.15
N SER A 572 -32.63 24.27 14.37
CA SER A 572 -33.90 24.24 15.11
C SER A 572 -34.80 25.46 14.84
N SER A 573 -34.31 26.47 14.10
CA SER A 573 -35.11 27.64 13.72
C SER A 573 -36.15 27.27 12.65
N PRO A 574 -37.32 27.95 12.59
CA PRO A 574 -38.37 27.64 11.61
C PRO A 574 -37.86 27.56 10.17
N VAL A 575 -38.18 26.46 9.48
CA VAL A 575 -37.92 26.29 8.04
C VAL A 575 -38.95 27.09 7.26
N VAL A 576 -38.50 27.86 6.26
CA VAL A 576 -39.36 28.68 5.40
C VAL A 576 -39.34 28.26 3.93
N TRP A 577 -38.31 27.53 3.51
CA TRP A 577 -38.18 26.98 2.16
C TRP A 577 -37.36 25.67 2.19
N THR A 578 -37.62 24.77 1.25
CA THR A 578 -36.88 23.51 1.07
C THR A 578 -36.81 23.15 -0.41
N GLY A 579 -35.66 22.66 -0.87
CA GLY A 579 -35.45 22.24 -2.27
C GLY A 579 -33.98 22.07 -2.64
N THR A 580 -33.71 21.72 -3.90
CA THR A 580 -32.35 21.42 -4.42
C THR A 580 -31.60 22.63 -4.99
N ARG A 581 -32.29 23.75 -5.22
CA ARG A 581 -31.68 25.02 -5.70
C ARG A 581 -30.76 25.62 -4.63
N THR A 582 -29.73 26.34 -5.06
CA THR A 582 -28.80 27.11 -4.22
C THR A 582 -29.21 28.58 -3.98
N SER A 583 -30.42 28.94 -4.43
CA SER A 583 -30.99 30.27 -4.28
C SER A 583 -32.51 30.23 -4.15
N THR A 584 -33.06 31.16 -3.35
CA THR A 584 -34.51 31.37 -3.20
C THR A 584 -34.80 32.81 -2.76
N ASN A 585 -36.03 33.28 -2.98
CA ASN A 585 -36.54 34.54 -2.43
C ASN A 585 -37.50 34.23 -1.28
N ASP A 586 -37.27 34.84 -0.12
CA ASP A 586 -38.15 34.72 1.03
C ASP A 586 -39.11 35.93 1.08
N GLU A 587 -40.36 35.71 0.65
CA GLU A 587 -41.36 36.77 0.41
C GLU A 587 -42.40 36.91 1.55
N GLY A 588 -43.18 37.99 1.52
CA GLY A 588 -44.27 38.25 2.46
C GLY A 588 -43.83 38.84 3.81
N LEU A 589 -42.61 39.36 3.88
CA LEU A 589 -41.99 39.84 5.11
C LEU A 589 -42.54 41.19 5.59
N THR A 590 -42.19 41.54 6.84
CA THR A 590 -42.50 42.82 7.45
C THR A 590 -41.28 43.75 7.37
N ASN A 591 -41.43 44.86 6.66
CA ASN A 591 -40.37 45.87 6.56
C ASN A 591 -40.01 46.46 7.93
N GLY A 592 -38.73 46.72 8.17
CA GLY A 592 -38.18 47.13 9.45
C GLY A 592 -38.08 46.01 10.49
N THR A 593 -38.44 44.76 10.14
CA THR A 593 -38.17 43.59 10.99
C THR A 593 -36.84 42.97 10.61
N ARG A 594 -35.94 42.81 11.59
CA ARG A 594 -34.64 42.17 11.40
C ARG A 594 -34.76 40.65 11.43
N TYR A 595 -34.55 40.01 10.29
CA TYR A 595 -34.53 38.56 10.15
C TYR A 595 -33.08 38.04 10.08
N ARG A 596 -32.87 36.85 10.63
CA ARG A 596 -31.65 36.06 10.48
C ARG A 596 -31.94 34.77 9.75
N TYR A 597 -31.05 34.45 8.82
CA TYR A 597 -31.12 33.29 7.95
C TYR A 597 -29.89 32.41 8.11
N CYS A 598 -30.12 31.10 8.03
CA CYS A 598 -29.10 30.07 7.96
C CYS A 598 -29.66 28.88 7.18
N VAL A 599 -28.78 28.11 6.55
CA VAL A 599 -29.17 27.00 5.68
C VAL A 599 -28.61 25.71 6.26
N THR A 600 -29.38 24.62 6.18
CA THR A 600 -28.86 23.25 6.38
C THR A 600 -28.95 22.48 5.07
N ALA A 601 -28.00 21.56 4.86
CA ALA A 601 -28.04 20.56 3.81
C ALA A 601 -28.52 19.23 4.38
N THR A 602 -29.22 18.44 3.58
CA THR A 602 -29.58 17.04 3.85
C THR A 602 -29.26 16.26 2.59
N ASP A 603 -28.49 15.19 2.74
CA ASP A 603 -27.98 14.28 1.70
C ASP A 603 -29.04 13.25 1.25
N GLY A 604 -28.60 12.20 0.54
CA GLY A 604 -29.45 11.11 0.05
C GLY A 604 -29.79 10.05 1.09
N ALA A 605 -28.98 9.90 2.14
CA ALA A 605 -29.22 8.98 3.26
C ALA A 605 -30.16 9.58 4.32
N GLY A 606 -30.21 10.90 4.41
CA GLY A 606 -31.05 11.67 5.32
C GLY A 606 -30.29 12.33 6.48
N ASN A 607 -28.95 12.30 6.49
CA ASN A 607 -28.15 13.00 7.49
C ASN A 607 -28.31 14.53 7.29
N ARG A 608 -27.99 15.35 8.30
CA ARG A 608 -28.20 16.81 8.20
C ARG A 608 -27.04 17.62 8.74
N SER A 609 -26.56 18.53 7.89
CA SER A 609 -25.50 19.47 8.25
C SER A 609 -25.86 20.30 9.49
N PRO A 610 -24.85 20.74 10.26
CA PRO A 610 -24.99 21.92 11.09
C PRO A 610 -25.54 23.12 10.28
N ALA A 611 -26.09 24.11 10.98
CA ALA A 611 -26.51 25.34 10.31
C ALA A 611 -25.30 26.11 9.76
N SER A 612 -25.46 26.67 8.57
CA SER A 612 -24.48 27.57 7.95
C SER A 612 -24.18 28.79 8.82
N ASN A 613 -23.14 29.54 8.43
CA ASN A 613 -22.95 30.91 8.89
C ASN A 613 -24.27 31.71 8.76
N ALA A 614 -24.69 32.36 9.84
CA ALA A 614 -25.91 33.16 9.82
C ALA A 614 -25.68 34.47 9.05
N ARG A 615 -26.67 34.90 8.27
CA ARG A 615 -26.74 36.27 7.73
C ARG A 615 -27.97 36.99 8.25
N THR A 616 -27.85 38.30 8.40
CA THR A 616 -28.94 39.17 8.84
C THR A 616 -29.40 40.02 7.66
N ALA A 617 -30.70 40.10 7.45
CA ALA A 617 -31.33 41.02 6.50
C ALA A 617 -32.49 41.74 7.20
N GLU A 618 -32.71 42.99 6.83
CA GLU A 618 -33.79 43.81 7.35
C GLU A 618 -34.56 44.35 6.13
N PRO A 619 -35.59 43.63 5.66
CA PRO A 619 -36.46 44.08 4.58
C PRO A 619 -36.89 45.51 4.83
N SER A 620 -36.83 46.32 3.78
CA SER A 620 -37.22 47.71 3.86
C SER A 620 -37.89 48.05 2.54
N ARG A 621 -38.87 48.95 2.59
CA ARG A 621 -39.47 49.45 1.36
C ARG A 621 -38.37 50.16 0.60
N ASN A 622 -37.91 49.58 -0.51
CA ASN A 622 -36.71 50.06 -1.17
C ASN A 622 -37.02 51.41 -1.85
N LEU A 623 -36.59 52.49 -1.21
CA LEU A 623 -36.68 53.87 -1.70
C LEU A 623 -35.32 54.32 -2.29
N GLY A 624 -34.43 53.37 -2.60
CA GLY A 624 -33.17 53.61 -3.27
C GLY A 624 -33.33 53.89 -4.77
N THR A 625 -32.27 54.40 -5.39
CA THR A 625 -32.24 54.73 -6.82
C THR A 625 -31.99 53.48 -7.66
N CYS A 626 -33.07 52.86 -8.13
CA CYS A 626 -33.02 51.81 -9.14
C CYS A 626 -32.80 52.38 -10.55
N ALA A 627 -31.82 51.86 -11.28
CA ALA A 627 -31.62 52.15 -12.70
C ALA A 627 -32.19 51.01 -13.57
N PRO A 628 -32.88 51.32 -14.69
CA PRO A 628 -33.21 50.32 -15.68
C PRO A 628 -31.95 49.87 -16.43
N LEU A 629 -31.94 48.62 -16.88
CA LEU A 629 -30.90 48.00 -17.69
C LEU A 629 -31.52 47.40 -18.96
N THR A 630 -30.76 47.38 -20.06
CA THR A 630 -31.12 46.78 -21.35
C THR A 630 -29.88 46.12 -21.95
N GLY A 631 -30.06 45.10 -22.79
CA GLY A 631 -28.98 44.34 -23.41
C GLY A 631 -29.28 42.84 -23.55
N ASP A 632 -28.53 42.14 -24.39
CA ASP A 632 -28.72 40.71 -24.66
C ASP A 632 -28.04 39.82 -23.61
N TRP A 633 -28.80 39.43 -22.58
CA TRP A 633 -28.35 38.55 -21.51
C TRP A 633 -28.09 37.09 -21.93
N HIS A 634 -28.26 36.72 -23.22
CA HIS A 634 -28.23 35.33 -23.68
C HIS A 634 -27.65 35.11 -25.11
N ALA A 635 -26.98 36.11 -25.70
CA ALA A 635 -26.43 36.09 -27.06
C ALA A 635 -27.43 35.58 -28.13
N SER A 636 -28.69 35.97 -27.99
CA SER A 636 -29.81 35.58 -28.86
C SER A 636 -29.98 36.47 -30.11
N GLY A 637 -29.30 37.61 -30.14
CA GLY A 637 -29.58 38.74 -31.02
C GLY A 637 -30.79 39.57 -30.60
N ARG A 638 -31.23 39.53 -29.33
CA ARG A 638 -32.38 40.28 -28.81
C ARG A 638 -32.22 40.70 -27.36
N ASP A 639 -32.47 41.98 -27.11
CA ASP A 639 -32.28 42.59 -25.81
C ASP A 639 -33.37 42.22 -24.80
N GLY A 640 -32.90 41.86 -23.61
CA GLY A 640 -33.72 41.78 -22.43
C GLY A 640 -33.85 43.13 -21.72
N ILE A 641 -34.57 43.08 -20.59
CA ILE A 641 -34.83 44.24 -19.72
C ILE A 641 -34.35 43.92 -18.30
N GLY A 642 -34.02 44.92 -17.49
CA GLY A 642 -33.47 44.67 -16.16
C GLY A 642 -33.50 45.85 -15.21
N TRP A 643 -33.14 45.57 -13.96
CA TRP A 643 -32.99 46.56 -12.90
C TRP A 643 -31.67 46.34 -12.16
N TRP A 644 -30.95 47.43 -11.92
CA TRP A 644 -29.91 47.51 -10.90
C TRP A 644 -30.41 48.41 -9.77
N CYS A 645 -30.38 47.91 -8.53
CA CYS A 645 -30.86 48.64 -7.35
C CYS A 645 -29.85 48.49 -6.20
N ASP A 646 -29.01 49.50 -5.97
CA ASP A 646 -28.01 49.54 -4.88
C ASP A 646 -27.10 48.28 -4.79
N GLY A 647 -26.87 47.63 -5.94
CA GLY A 647 -26.07 46.40 -6.11
C GLY A 647 -26.90 45.14 -6.41
N GLN A 648 -28.21 45.14 -6.18
CA GLN A 648 -29.10 44.04 -6.60
C GLN A 648 -29.33 44.11 -8.11
N VAL A 649 -28.96 43.05 -8.83
CA VAL A 649 -29.21 42.88 -10.27
C VAL A 649 -30.35 41.90 -10.47
N ARG A 650 -31.38 42.33 -11.21
CA ARG A 650 -32.55 41.54 -11.58
C ARG A 650 -32.84 41.77 -13.07
N LEU A 651 -32.57 40.78 -13.89
CA LEU A 651 -32.72 40.83 -15.36
C LEU A 651 -33.87 39.93 -15.80
N ARG A 652 -34.39 40.18 -17.00
CA ARG A 652 -35.29 39.31 -17.75
C ARG A 652 -34.81 39.24 -19.19
N THR A 653 -34.57 38.05 -19.72
CA THR A 653 -34.23 37.80 -21.13
C THR A 653 -35.38 38.18 -22.07
N ALA A 654 -35.13 38.15 -23.38
CA ALA A 654 -36.18 38.36 -24.39
C ALA A 654 -37.26 37.26 -24.32
N ASP A 655 -36.86 36.00 -24.11
CA ASP A 655 -37.78 34.86 -23.99
C ASP A 655 -38.46 34.73 -22.61
N GLY A 656 -37.91 35.36 -21.56
CA GLY A 656 -38.60 35.59 -20.28
C GLY A 656 -38.02 34.89 -19.05
N GLU A 657 -36.88 34.20 -19.14
CA GLU A 657 -36.09 33.80 -17.96
C GLU A 657 -35.76 35.03 -17.09
N VAL A 658 -35.69 34.86 -15.76
CA VAL A 658 -35.38 35.93 -14.80
C VAL A 658 -34.09 35.62 -14.03
N ILE A 659 -33.02 36.31 -14.40
CA ILE A 659 -31.67 36.15 -13.81
C ILE A 659 -31.52 37.11 -12.62
N ARG A 660 -30.93 36.63 -11.51
CA ARG A 660 -30.72 37.43 -10.28
C ARG A 660 -29.34 37.21 -9.66
N TYR A 661 -28.63 38.30 -9.37
CA TYR A 661 -27.36 38.28 -8.65
C TYR A 661 -27.10 39.62 -7.95
N VAL A 662 -25.97 39.74 -7.24
CA VAL A 662 -25.52 40.99 -6.61
C VAL A 662 -24.18 41.38 -7.22
N TYR A 663 -24.13 42.52 -7.90
CA TYR A 663 -22.90 43.09 -8.44
C TYR A 663 -22.87 44.61 -8.28
N GLY A 664 -21.74 45.13 -7.82
CA GLY A 664 -21.65 46.50 -7.29
C GLY A 664 -22.25 46.65 -5.89
N ARG A 665 -22.49 47.91 -5.50
CA ARG A 665 -22.94 48.35 -4.17
C ARG A 665 -23.75 49.64 -4.29
N ARG A 666 -24.52 49.96 -3.24
CA ARG A 666 -25.18 51.26 -3.06
C ARG A 666 -24.27 52.44 -3.39
N GLY A 667 -24.73 53.31 -4.29
CA GLY A 667 -24.02 54.50 -4.75
C GLY A 667 -23.07 54.30 -5.94
N ASP A 668 -22.88 53.06 -6.42
CA ASP A 668 -22.24 52.84 -7.73
C ASP A 668 -23.19 53.27 -8.88
N VAL A 669 -22.63 53.56 -10.05
CA VAL A 669 -23.41 53.80 -11.29
C VAL A 669 -23.32 52.54 -12.18
N PRO A 670 -24.43 51.87 -12.53
CA PRO A 670 -24.41 50.71 -13.40
C PRO A 670 -24.20 51.10 -14.87
N ILE A 671 -23.63 50.18 -15.64
CA ILE A 671 -23.46 50.26 -17.10
C ILE A 671 -23.52 48.84 -17.69
N VAL A 672 -24.03 48.72 -18.92
CA VAL A 672 -24.17 47.44 -19.63
C VAL A 672 -23.47 47.56 -20.98
N ALA A 673 -22.82 46.47 -21.40
CA ALA A 673 -22.12 46.30 -22.68
C ALA A 673 -21.60 44.84 -22.81
N ASP A 674 -21.22 44.42 -24.01
CA ASP A 674 -20.33 43.27 -24.24
C ASP A 674 -18.86 43.68 -24.05
N TRP A 675 -18.35 43.46 -22.84
CA TRP A 675 -16.97 43.82 -22.50
C TRP A 675 -15.92 42.84 -23.05
N ASN A 676 -16.28 41.62 -23.48
CA ASN A 676 -15.31 40.57 -23.80
C ASN A 676 -15.32 40.12 -25.29
N GLY A 677 -16.39 40.45 -26.03
CA GLY A 677 -16.60 40.17 -27.44
C GLY A 677 -17.23 38.80 -27.74
N ASP A 678 -18.03 38.24 -26.82
CA ASP A 678 -18.71 36.93 -26.94
C ASP A 678 -20.22 37.00 -27.22
N GLY A 679 -20.80 38.20 -27.27
CA GLY A 679 -22.22 38.45 -27.53
C GLY A 679 -23.12 38.51 -26.29
N PHE A 680 -22.58 38.42 -25.07
CA PHE A 680 -23.35 38.56 -23.84
C PHE A 680 -23.18 39.94 -23.19
N ASP A 681 -24.27 40.71 -23.16
CA ASP A 681 -24.34 41.94 -22.39
C ASP A 681 -24.21 41.67 -20.90
N THR A 682 -23.32 42.41 -20.23
CA THR A 682 -22.94 42.10 -18.85
C THR A 682 -22.89 43.34 -17.95
N VAL A 683 -23.55 43.23 -16.79
CA VAL A 683 -23.77 44.35 -15.88
C VAL A 683 -22.50 44.69 -15.12
N SER A 684 -21.91 45.81 -15.50
CA SER A 684 -20.72 46.42 -14.92
C SER A 684 -21.09 47.64 -14.07
N VAL A 685 -20.17 48.17 -13.27
CA VAL A 685 -20.42 49.36 -12.44
C VAL A 685 -19.24 50.32 -12.40
N ILE A 686 -19.52 51.61 -12.20
CA ILE A 686 -18.53 52.65 -11.92
C ILE A 686 -18.68 53.07 -10.46
N ARG A 687 -17.59 53.04 -9.69
CA ARG A 687 -17.50 53.55 -8.31
C ARG A 687 -16.31 54.49 -8.21
N ASP A 688 -16.52 55.68 -7.66
CA ASP A 688 -15.47 56.69 -7.45
C ASP A 688 -14.67 57.04 -8.72
N GLY A 689 -15.29 56.97 -9.90
CA GLY A 689 -14.66 57.17 -11.21
C GLY A 689 -13.85 55.97 -11.73
N THR A 690 -13.76 54.89 -10.95
CA THR A 690 -13.17 53.60 -11.35
C THR A 690 -14.27 52.72 -11.93
N TRP A 691 -14.08 52.27 -13.17
CA TRP A 691 -14.91 51.28 -13.84
C TRP A 691 -14.52 49.88 -13.33
N PHE A 692 -15.52 49.05 -13.03
CA PHE A 692 -15.39 47.67 -12.55
C PHE A 692 -16.16 46.78 -13.51
N LEU A 693 -15.48 46.33 -14.57
CA LEU A 693 -16.09 45.54 -15.63
C LEU A 693 -16.29 44.09 -15.17
N ASN A 694 -17.45 43.56 -15.50
CA ASN A 694 -17.86 42.18 -15.24
C ASN A 694 -18.08 41.49 -16.57
N ASP A 695 -17.45 40.33 -16.79
CA ASP A 695 -17.58 39.57 -18.04
C ASP A 695 -18.54 38.37 -17.85
N ARG A 696 -19.49 38.48 -16.90
CA ARG A 696 -20.35 37.38 -16.44
C ARG A 696 -21.67 37.92 -15.91
N LEU A 697 -22.76 37.17 -16.13
CA LEU A 697 -24.05 37.40 -15.48
C LEU A 697 -24.11 36.83 -14.05
N ALA A 698 -23.11 37.19 -13.24
CA ALA A 698 -22.93 36.72 -11.87
C ALA A 698 -22.32 37.79 -10.97
N GLY A 699 -22.53 37.65 -9.67
CA GLY A 699 -21.83 38.42 -8.66
C GLY A 699 -20.40 37.93 -8.43
N GLY A 700 -19.46 38.82 -8.09
CA GLY A 700 -18.07 38.46 -7.86
C GLY A 700 -17.15 39.67 -7.72
N ALA A 701 -15.84 39.42 -7.90
CA ALA A 701 -14.89 40.49 -8.21
C ALA A 701 -15.02 40.87 -9.69
N ALA A 702 -14.68 42.12 -10.03
CA ALA A 702 -14.60 42.57 -11.41
C ALA A 702 -13.53 41.79 -12.18
N SER A 703 -13.81 41.46 -13.45
CA SER A 703 -12.81 40.90 -14.36
C SER A 703 -11.68 41.89 -14.65
N ARG A 704 -12.05 43.17 -14.85
CA ARG A 704 -11.15 44.26 -15.25
C ARG A 704 -11.54 45.55 -14.54
N SER A 705 -10.59 46.42 -14.24
CA SER A 705 -10.88 47.77 -13.71
C SER A 705 -9.87 48.82 -14.13
N PHE A 706 -10.35 50.06 -14.30
CA PHE A 706 -9.55 51.23 -14.70
C PHE A 706 -10.29 52.52 -14.35
N ILE A 707 -9.57 53.65 -14.27
CA ILE A 707 -10.16 54.98 -14.07
C ILE A 707 -10.33 55.65 -15.42
N TYR A 708 -11.57 56.03 -15.78
CA TYR A 708 -11.86 56.80 -16.99
C TYR A 708 -13.02 57.77 -16.74
N GLY A 709 -12.87 59.01 -17.21
CA GLY A 709 -13.78 60.11 -16.91
C GLY A 709 -13.69 60.62 -15.46
N ARG A 710 -14.73 61.35 -15.05
CA ARG A 710 -14.91 62.04 -13.77
C ARG A 710 -16.35 61.81 -13.28
N VAL A 711 -16.79 60.56 -13.23
CA VAL A 711 -18.20 60.19 -12.95
C VAL A 711 -18.68 60.72 -11.59
N THR A 712 -17.78 60.85 -10.60
CA THR A 712 -18.04 61.51 -9.30
C THR A 712 -18.35 63.01 -9.38
N LEU A 713 -18.08 63.65 -10.51
CA LEU A 713 -18.30 65.08 -10.78
C LEU A 713 -19.38 65.32 -11.85
N GLY A 714 -20.17 64.30 -12.19
CA GLY A 714 -21.33 64.41 -13.09
C GLY A 714 -21.10 63.98 -14.55
N ASP A 715 -19.95 63.38 -14.89
CA ASP A 715 -19.80 62.70 -16.18
C ASP A 715 -20.79 61.50 -16.25
N VAL A 716 -21.62 61.43 -17.29
CA VAL A 716 -22.52 60.29 -17.53
C VAL A 716 -21.75 59.18 -18.25
N PRO A 717 -21.65 57.95 -17.71
CA PRO A 717 -21.02 56.83 -18.41
C PRO A 717 -21.90 56.30 -19.54
N ILE A 718 -21.25 55.89 -20.64
CA ILE A 718 -21.86 55.24 -21.82
C ILE A 718 -20.94 54.11 -22.29
N ALA A 719 -21.45 53.16 -23.06
CA ALA A 719 -20.69 52.06 -23.65
C ALA A 719 -21.09 51.83 -25.11
N GLY A 720 -20.43 50.90 -25.81
CA GLY A 720 -20.79 50.51 -27.18
C GLY A 720 -19.59 50.26 -28.10
N ALA A 721 -19.88 49.66 -29.24
CA ALA A 721 -18.94 49.20 -30.26
C ALA A 721 -18.46 50.35 -31.16
N TRP A 722 -17.94 51.45 -30.59
CA TRP A 722 -17.58 52.70 -31.29
C TRP A 722 -16.70 52.52 -32.55
N THR A 723 -15.89 51.45 -32.58
CA THR A 723 -14.98 51.13 -33.69
C THR A 723 -15.57 50.16 -34.71
N GLY A 724 -16.73 49.56 -34.46
CA GLY A 724 -17.32 48.51 -35.31
C GLY A 724 -16.61 47.16 -35.17
N GLY A 725 -16.28 46.76 -33.94
CA GLY A 725 -15.77 45.43 -33.61
C GLY A 725 -16.56 44.86 -32.43
N SER A 726 -16.51 43.55 -32.20
CA SER A 726 -17.42 42.86 -31.26
C SER A 726 -17.27 43.25 -29.78
N ARG A 727 -16.30 44.09 -29.40
CA ARG A 727 -16.12 44.55 -28.01
C ARG A 727 -16.59 45.96 -27.84
N ASP A 728 -17.40 46.16 -26.82
CA ASP A 728 -17.80 47.48 -26.37
C ASP A 728 -16.69 48.20 -25.60
N LEU A 729 -16.71 49.52 -25.72
CA LEU A 729 -15.62 50.38 -25.32
C LEU A 729 -16.18 51.54 -24.48
N PRO A 730 -15.49 51.98 -23.41
CA PRO A 730 -16.05 52.96 -22.49
C PRO A 730 -16.12 54.35 -23.11
N GLY A 731 -17.20 55.07 -22.84
CA GLY A 731 -17.32 56.50 -23.12
C GLY A 731 -17.85 57.24 -21.91
N ILE A 732 -17.68 58.56 -21.92
CA ILE A 732 -18.42 59.45 -21.01
C ILE A 732 -19.01 60.64 -21.77
N VAL A 733 -20.06 61.22 -21.20
CA VAL A 733 -20.64 62.49 -21.64
C VAL A 733 -20.44 63.52 -20.53
N ARG A 734 -19.81 64.65 -20.86
CA ARG A 734 -19.51 65.75 -19.92
C ARG A 734 -20.01 67.07 -20.47
N ASP A 735 -20.88 67.75 -19.72
CA ASP A 735 -21.54 69.03 -20.05
C ASP A 735 -22.32 69.03 -21.39
N ARG A 736 -21.59 69.04 -22.51
CA ARG A 736 -22.08 69.05 -23.90
C ARG A 736 -21.19 68.21 -24.84
N GLU A 737 -20.18 67.53 -24.32
CA GLU A 737 -19.15 66.82 -25.09
C GLU A 737 -19.22 65.32 -24.83
N TRP A 738 -19.08 64.55 -25.91
CA TRP A 738 -18.97 63.11 -25.92
C TRP A 738 -17.47 62.77 -25.98
N HIS A 739 -16.98 62.03 -24.99
CA HIS A 739 -15.57 61.66 -24.80
C HIS A 739 -15.47 60.13 -24.87
N LEU A 740 -15.24 59.59 -26.07
CA LEU A 740 -15.20 58.14 -26.31
C LEU A 740 -13.75 57.64 -26.25
N ARG A 741 -13.55 56.50 -25.59
CA ARG A 741 -12.27 55.79 -25.53
C ARG A 741 -12.39 54.53 -26.39
N PHE A 742 -11.40 54.27 -27.24
CA PHE A 742 -11.39 53.10 -28.13
C PHE A 742 -10.61 51.92 -27.53
N GLN A 743 -10.48 51.90 -26.20
CA GLN A 743 -9.78 50.89 -25.40
C GLN A 743 -10.45 50.80 -24.02
N GLN A 744 -10.55 49.60 -23.44
CA GLN A 744 -11.00 49.41 -22.06
C GLN A 744 -9.86 49.70 -21.07
N SER A 745 -9.42 50.95 -21.03
CA SER A 745 -8.34 51.44 -20.19
C SER A 745 -8.48 52.93 -19.92
N GLY A 746 -7.85 53.39 -18.84
CA GLY A 746 -7.78 54.82 -18.54
C GLY A 746 -6.99 55.63 -19.58
N GLY A 747 -7.00 56.95 -19.40
CA GLY A 747 -6.33 57.90 -20.28
C GLY A 747 -7.26 58.97 -20.84
N ASN A 748 -6.82 59.60 -21.93
CA ASN A 748 -7.62 60.58 -22.67
C ASN A 748 -8.61 59.90 -23.60
N ALA A 749 -9.67 60.60 -24.00
CA ALA A 749 -10.57 60.17 -25.06
C ALA A 749 -9.84 60.10 -26.42
N ASP A 750 -10.10 59.05 -27.19
CA ASP A 750 -9.62 58.90 -28.57
C ASP A 750 -10.50 59.68 -29.57
N ARG A 751 -11.76 59.96 -29.19
CA ARG A 751 -12.72 60.74 -29.97
C ARG A 751 -13.49 61.71 -29.07
N LEU A 752 -13.47 63.00 -29.44
CA LEU A 752 -14.17 64.08 -28.74
C LEU A 752 -15.01 64.88 -29.73
N PHE A 753 -16.30 65.10 -29.43
CA PHE A 753 -17.20 65.95 -30.22
C PHE A 753 -18.38 66.47 -29.40
N VAL A 754 -19.20 67.36 -29.98
CA VAL A 754 -20.40 67.94 -29.37
C VAL A 754 -21.64 67.49 -30.13
N TYR A 755 -22.59 66.87 -29.45
CA TYR A 755 -23.90 66.50 -30.01
C TYR A 755 -24.99 66.66 -28.95
N GLY A 756 -26.20 67.07 -29.38
CA GLY A 756 -27.31 67.41 -28.49
C GLY A 756 -27.20 68.79 -27.81
N ARG A 757 -28.01 69.00 -26.77
CA ARG A 757 -28.10 70.19 -25.90
C ARG A 757 -28.11 69.76 -24.43
N LEU A 758 -27.21 68.86 -24.07
CA LEU A 758 -27.09 68.17 -22.78
C LEU A 758 -27.21 69.11 -21.55
N THR A 759 -26.54 70.28 -21.57
CA THR A 759 -26.68 71.34 -20.53
C THR A 759 -28.07 71.99 -20.41
N ARG A 760 -29.07 71.53 -21.18
CA ARG A 760 -30.49 71.94 -21.11
C ARG A 760 -31.46 70.77 -20.88
N GLY A 761 -30.95 69.61 -20.46
CA GLY A 761 -31.79 68.45 -20.11
C GLY A 761 -32.05 67.46 -21.25
N ASP A 762 -31.26 67.48 -22.32
CA ASP A 762 -31.19 66.35 -23.24
C ASP A 762 -30.63 65.12 -22.48
N LEU A 763 -31.28 63.96 -22.61
CA LEU A 763 -30.81 62.70 -22.03
C LEU A 763 -29.94 61.95 -23.07
N PRO A 764 -28.66 61.65 -22.80
CA PRO A 764 -27.80 60.89 -23.71
C PRO A 764 -28.18 59.41 -23.77
N LEU A 765 -27.97 58.81 -24.94
CA LEU A 765 -28.18 57.38 -25.22
C LEU A 765 -27.30 56.94 -26.40
N TRP A 766 -27.14 55.63 -26.56
CA TRP A 766 -26.30 54.99 -27.56
C TRP A 766 -26.99 53.74 -28.14
N GLY A 767 -26.51 53.28 -29.29
CA GLY A 767 -27.07 52.17 -30.04
C GLY A 767 -26.62 52.16 -31.50
N ASP A 768 -26.69 51.00 -32.14
CA ASP A 768 -26.63 50.88 -33.60
C ASP A 768 -27.99 51.24 -34.21
N TRP A 769 -28.07 52.39 -34.89
CA TRP A 769 -29.32 52.87 -35.47
C TRP A 769 -29.61 52.34 -36.87
N ASP A 770 -28.63 51.72 -37.56
CA ASP A 770 -28.75 51.32 -38.97
C ASP A 770 -28.30 49.88 -39.28
N ALA A 771 -28.02 49.08 -38.25
CA ALA A 771 -27.47 47.73 -38.35
C ALA A 771 -26.11 47.70 -39.08
N SER A 772 -25.25 48.68 -38.81
CA SER A 772 -23.89 48.78 -39.35
C SER A 772 -22.83 47.97 -38.56
N GLY A 773 -23.22 47.37 -37.43
CA GLY A 773 -22.33 46.74 -36.46
C GLY A 773 -21.56 47.75 -35.60
N ARG A 774 -22.06 48.97 -35.44
CA ARG A 774 -21.39 50.06 -34.71
C ARG A 774 -22.38 50.92 -33.93
N ASP A 775 -22.19 50.98 -32.62
CA ASP A 775 -22.87 51.97 -31.80
C ASP A 775 -22.49 53.40 -32.17
N THR A 776 -23.53 54.22 -32.27
CA THR A 776 -23.42 55.66 -32.44
C THR A 776 -24.33 56.36 -31.43
N VAL A 777 -24.51 57.68 -31.56
CA VAL A 777 -25.01 58.50 -30.44
C VAL A 777 -26.41 59.04 -30.68
N GLY A 778 -27.16 59.21 -29.61
CA GLY A 778 -28.47 59.84 -29.65
C GLY A 778 -28.74 60.70 -28.41
N VAL A 779 -29.81 61.49 -28.48
CA VAL A 779 -30.39 62.15 -27.30
C VAL A 779 -31.91 62.13 -27.34
N VAL A 780 -32.56 62.04 -26.18
CA VAL A 780 -33.98 62.43 -26.04
C VAL A 780 -34.07 63.86 -25.52
N ARG A 781 -34.91 64.68 -26.17
CA ARG A 781 -35.32 66.01 -25.70
C ARG A 781 -36.83 66.14 -25.77
N ASP A 782 -37.49 66.39 -24.65
CA ASP A 782 -38.95 66.61 -24.57
C ASP A 782 -39.80 65.48 -25.21
N GLY A 783 -39.31 64.23 -25.14
CA GLY A 783 -39.92 63.06 -25.81
C GLY A 783 -39.60 62.91 -27.30
N ARG A 784 -38.85 63.83 -27.89
CA ARG A 784 -38.30 63.71 -29.25
C ARG A 784 -36.93 63.03 -29.20
N TRP A 785 -36.81 61.94 -29.94
CA TRP A 785 -35.58 61.18 -30.12
C TRP A 785 -34.79 61.77 -31.29
N LEU A 786 -33.48 61.97 -31.10
CA LEU A 786 -32.57 62.62 -32.03
C LEU A 786 -31.31 61.75 -32.17
N LEU A 787 -31.29 60.87 -33.16
CA LEU A 787 -30.20 59.89 -33.36
C LEU A 787 -29.24 60.37 -34.46
N ARG A 788 -27.95 60.06 -34.33
CA ARG A 788 -26.88 60.41 -35.27
C ARG A 788 -26.06 59.16 -35.58
N ASN A 789 -25.98 58.78 -36.85
CA ASN A 789 -25.29 57.57 -37.32
C ASN A 789 -23.77 57.79 -37.49
N GLU A 790 -23.21 58.75 -36.74
CA GLU A 790 -21.81 59.16 -36.80
C GLU A 790 -21.32 59.57 -35.40
N LEU A 791 -20.06 59.27 -35.11
CA LEU A 791 -19.36 59.77 -33.92
C LEU A 791 -18.87 61.20 -34.15
N ALA A 792 -19.80 62.11 -34.43
CA ALA A 792 -19.58 63.50 -34.81
C ALA A 792 -20.72 64.43 -34.36
N GLY A 793 -20.45 65.73 -34.32
CA GLY A 793 -21.50 66.74 -34.15
C GLY A 793 -22.19 67.07 -35.47
N GLY A 794 -23.50 67.31 -35.44
CA GLY A 794 -24.29 67.60 -36.63
C GLY A 794 -25.79 67.68 -36.35
N PRO A 795 -26.64 67.77 -37.40
CA PRO A 795 -28.06 67.47 -37.29
C PRO A 795 -28.26 65.98 -36.95
N ALA A 796 -29.43 65.64 -36.39
CA ALA A 796 -29.84 64.24 -36.25
C ALA A 796 -30.18 63.65 -37.63
N ASP A 797 -29.80 62.40 -37.88
CA ASP A 797 -30.17 61.64 -39.07
C ASP A 797 -31.59 61.09 -38.94
N LEU A 798 -31.95 60.59 -37.75
CA LEU A 798 -33.30 60.15 -37.40
C LEU A 798 -33.91 61.07 -36.33
N SER A 799 -35.15 61.50 -36.54
CA SER A 799 -35.79 62.53 -35.70
C SER A 799 -37.31 62.33 -35.58
N TYR A 800 -37.74 61.63 -34.54
CA TYR A 800 -39.13 61.23 -34.31
C TYR A 800 -39.56 61.46 -32.85
N VAL A 801 -40.84 61.28 -32.54
CA VAL A 801 -41.39 61.40 -31.17
C VAL A 801 -42.03 60.07 -30.82
N TYR A 802 -41.50 59.39 -29.81
CA TYR A 802 -42.06 58.14 -29.28
C TYR A 802 -42.40 58.33 -27.80
N GLY A 803 -43.65 58.01 -27.46
CA GLY A 803 -44.24 58.24 -26.14
C GLY A 803 -44.31 59.72 -25.72
N ARG A 804 -44.80 59.93 -24.49
CA ARG A 804 -44.64 61.19 -23.76
C ARG A 804 -43.75 60.90 -22.57
N VAL A 805 -42.46 61.24 -22.68
CA VAL A 805 -41.50 61.15 -21.58
C VAL A 805 -41.89 62.18 -20.51
N LEU A 806 -42.25 61.69 -19.32
CA LEU A 806 -42.59 62.46 -18.14
C LEU A 806 -41.39 62.55 -17.19
N ALA A 807 -41.43 63.50 -16.25
CA ALA A 807 -40.44 63.54 -15.17
C ALA A 807 -40.53 62.25 -14.32
N GLY A 808 -39.46 61.47 -14.30
CA GLY A 808 -39.40 60.15 -13.65
C GLY A 808 -39.49 58.95 -14.61
N ASP A 809 -39.79 59.16 -15.89
CA ASP A 809 -39.59 58.14 -16.92
C ASP A 809 -38.09 58.01 -17.27
N ALA A 810 -37.67 56.81 -17.63
CA ALA A 810 -36.36 56.57 -18.23
C ALA A 810 -36.51 56.12 -19.69
N PRO A 811 -36.03 56.89 -20.68
CA PRO A 811 -35.85 56.40 -22.05
C PRO A 811 -34.64 55.47 -22.08
N VAL A 812 -34.77 54.33 -22.79
CA VAL A 812 -33.71 53.33 -22.98
C VAL A 812 -33.76 52.81 -24.41
N THR A 813 -32.70 52.12 -24.84
CA THR A 813 -32.53 51.58 -26.20
C THR A 813 -32.16 50.10 -26.16
N GLY A 814 -32.49 49.40 -27.26
CA GLY A 814 -32.10 48.02 -27.47
C GLY A 814 -32.71 47.40 -28.73
N ASP A 815 -32.18 46.28 -29.19
CA ASP A 815 -32.77 45.48 -30.27
C ASP A 815 -33.83 44.53 -29.70
N TRP A 816 -35.09 44.99 -29.69
CA TRP A 816 -36.20 44.22 -29.12
C TRP A 816 -36.71 43.10 -30.05
N ASN A 817 -36.47 43.20 -31.36
CA ASN A 817 -37.11 42.34 -32.37
C ASN A 817 -36.13 41.35 -33.04
N GLY A 818 -34.83 41.61 -32.99
CA GLY A 818 -33.76 40.80 -33.56
C GLY A 818 -33.40 41.18 -35.00
N ASP A 819 -33.46 42.47 -35.32
CA ASP A 819 -33.15 43.01 -36.66
C ASP A 819 -31.84 43.81 -36.76
N ALA A 820 -31.04 43.76 -35.69
CA ALA A 820 -29.77 44.43 -35.45
C ALA A 820 -29.86 45.97 -35.34
N ARG A 821 -31.04 46.55 -35.11
CA ARG A 821 -31.21 47.98 -34.82
C ARG A 821 -31.65 48.23 -33.39
N ALA A 822 -30.86 49.01 -32.67
CA ALA A 822 -31.27 49.62 -31.41
C ALA A 822 -32.48 50.54 -31.65
N THR A 823 -33.61 50.18 -31.04
CA THR A 823 -34.91 50.84 -31.18
C THR A 823 -35.43 51.32 -29.81
N PRO A 824 -36.35 52.30 -29.75
CA PRO A 824 -36.61 53.05 -28.52
C PRO A 824 -37.57 52.35 -27.56
N ALA A 825 -37.32 52.52 -26.25
CA ALA A 825 -38.24 52.12 -25.21
C ALA A 825 -38.35 53.16 -24.09
N ILE A 826 -39.45 53.12 -23.33
CA ILE A 826 -39.68 53.98 -22.16
C ILE A 826 -40.05 53.12 -20.96
N VAL A 827 -39.38 53.35 -19.82
CA VAL A 827 -39.65 52.69 -18.55
C VAL A 827 -40.39 53.64 -17.61
N ARG A 828 -41.56 53.22 -17.10
CA ARG A 828 -42.40 53.98 -16.15
C ARG A 828 -43.07 53.03 -15.14
N ASP A 829 -42.87 53.25 -13.85
CA ASP A 829 -43.51 52.46 -12.76
C ASP A 829 -43.34 50.93 -12.88
N GLY A 830 -42.24 50.46 -13.47
CA GLY A 830 -42.02 49.04 -13.77
C GLY A 830 -42.79 48.51 -14.99
N ARG A 831 -43.36 49.38 -15.82
CA ARG A 831 -43.80 49.07 -17.20
C ARG A 831 -42.71 49.48 -18.18
N TRP A 832 -42.38 48.57 -19.08
CA TRP A 832 -41.42 48.75 -20.17
C TRP A 832 -42.22 48.79 -21.46
N MET A 833 -42.23 49.95 -22.13
CA MET A 833 -42.99 50.20 -23.34
C MET A 833 -42.00 50.20 -24.50
N LEU A 834 -41.96 49.09 -25.26
CA LEU A 834 -40.98 48.86 -26.33
C LEU A 834 -41.57 49.27 -27.69
N ARG A 835 -40.76 49.79 -28.61
CA ARG A 835 -41.14 50.10 -29.99
C ARG A 835 -40.11 49.51 -30.95
N TYR A 836 -40.56 48.77 -31.96
CA TYR A 836 -39.68 48.03 -32.88
C TYR A 836 -39.28 48.82 -34.13
N GLU A 837 -39.40 50.14 -34.09
CA GLU A 837 -39.17 51.06 -35.20
C GLU A 837 -38.70 52.43 -34.71
N HIS A 838 -37.94 53.16 -35.52
CA HIS A 838 -37.60 54.57 -35.31
C HIS A 838 -38.76 55.52 -35.66
N ALA A 839 -39.94 55.22 -35.13
CA ALA A 839 -41.22 55.87 -35.46
C ALA A 839 -42.04 56.21 -34.21
N GLY A 840 -42.92 57.19 -34.34
CA GLY A 840 -43.93 57.48 -33.32
C GLY A 840 -45.14 56.55 -33.42
N GLY A 841 -45.72 56.19 -32.28
CA GLY A 841 -46.86 55.28 -32.21
C GLY A 841 -47.16 54.83 -30.78
N ASN A 842 -47.94 53.77 -30.67
CA ASN A 842 -48.03 52.98 -29.45
C ASN A 842 -46.76 52.13 -29.27
N ALA A 843 -46.61 51.51 -28.10
CA ALA A 843 -45.66 50.42 -27.92
C ALA A 843 -46.12 49.16 -28.67
N ASP A 844 -45.19 48.40 -29.23
CA ASP A 844 -45.45 47.09 -29.85
C ASP A 844 -45.58 46.01 -28.77
N GLU A 845 -44.75 46.09 -27.72
CA GLU A 845 -44.88 45.28 -26.50
C GLU A 845 -44.89 46.15 -25.24
N THR A 846 -45.61 45.73 -24.20
CA THR A 846 -45.58 46.38 -22.88
C THR A 846 -45.39 45.35 -21.77
N ILE A 847 -44.16 45.28 -21.23
CA ILE A 847 -43.75 44.28 -20.24
C ILE A 847 -43.87 44.88 -18.83
N VAL A 848 -44.53 44.16 -17.91
CA VAL A 848 -44.59 44.55 -16.49
C VAL A 848 -43.48 43.86 -15.73
N PHE A 849 -42.33 44.50 -15.64
CA PHE A 849 -41.16 44.04 -14.89
C PHE A 849 -40.74 45.10 -13.88
N ARG A 850 -41.16 44.90 -12.62
CA ARG A 850 -40.92 45.83 -11.51
C ARG A 850 -39.54 45.63 -10.90
N GLN A 851 -39.11 46.65 -10.17
CA GLN A 851 -37.91 46.65 -9.33
C GLN A 851 -37.94 45.48 -8.29
N PRO A 852 -36.79 45.03 -7.78
CA PRO A 852 -36.66 43.98 -6.76
C PRO A 852 -37.48 44.20 -5.48
#